data_AF-A0A8J4FSY5-F1
#
_entry.id   AF-A0A8J4FSY5-F1
#
_cell.length_a   1.000
_cell.length_b   1.000
_cell.length_c   1.000
_cell.angle_alpha   90.00
_cell.angle_beta   90.00
_cell.angle_gamma   90.00
#
_symmetry.space_group_name_H-M   'P 1'
#
loop_
_entity.id
_entity.type
_entity.pdbx_description
1 polymer ?
#
loop_
_entity_poly.entity_id
_entity_poly.type
_entity_poly.pdbx_seq_one_letter_code
_entity_poly.pdbx_strand_id
1 'polypeptide(L)'
;MPPTDKAAAAQRIQELYKDDIDMMVTLAASLTTLGNAEFLDLCKVWGALFGSPAEKPYLERVLSGRSASAAGLGVEITTGSAAATTVLPPGPISGAPAPRRLVDSVAELHYKNNKDIVELHFSNSSKVSYVDVAGMVVKRIRLWAETAMEDAVDKRRGRAPSPLLVSGLVKTGKSFTLENVVPAVVAEVLRQQGGEGPFTGMVVLRLNGGLLYRQEGATAMLQSLLDELLNWVHKEHVPMREGALEAAEDAKGTTRLSLLGLTIREFLQAVEVPVLVLCDEVQNLFLPTINGKRDVSGAEYIRDTFMKPLLLYGSHTMLWCMTGSSMAQTWISLADMPPNGYPLITGANAVHIPATYSPEHMSLAWELLKGSKPKVELDPKLLELCPPSIALLTILVDDWIGRAYPKDVAAFVRGFMRTKLIDESLKEWKLGLEGMPLSQRLAVLDLAFPDVGAEIDMDLHSGLRQFLEPHLDKKGNGRYYFRDSYQRQIVRLLFNKDGTLRESWSSLEFSATLMQLDMSWNLLRLGEAAHHLLGPHTSRQWEHEQPPAGIDKFKAKLQAIADKTATKLASDQGGVVGLGPQELWERQSWFQKVLSSKWNDRDRAKSKVYKQARCSHLAMLVFYLRLSRNVLAHAKPWDQESDIPVDVDVIETLPRVLGQSLFEFNEVIVDALRVLSRRTMEGINAEIHAQLSGSGGSSIEDLTDDEGSSDGSHGAQHDGS
;
A
#
# COMPACT_ATOMS: atom_id res chain seq x y z
N MET A 1 55.23 -13.79 7.24
CA MET A 1 54.34 -12.96 8.10
C MET A 1 52.93 -13.52 8.04
N PRO A 2 52.24 -13.68 9.18
CA PRO A 2 50.93 -14.34 9.24
C PRO A 2 49.81 -13.45 8.66
N PRO A 3 48.65 -14.04 8.32
CA PRO A 3 47.56 -13.41 7.56
C PRO A 3 46.62 -12.53 8.41
N THR A 4 47.15 -11.78 9.39
CA THR A 4 46.35 -10.94 10.29
C THR A 4 46.44 -9.44 10.02
N ASP A 5 47.29 -8.97 9.11
CA ASP A 5 47.47 -7.53 8.85
C ASP A 5 46.70 -6.96 7.65
N LYS A 6 46.09 -7.78 6.79
CA LYS A 6 45.35 -7.26 5.62
C LYS A 6 43.98 -6.67 5.99
N ALA A 7 43.28 -7.25 6.95
CA ALA A 7 42.00 -6.72 7.42
C ALA A 7 42.20 -5.43 8.22
N ALA A 8 43.23 -5.38 9.07
CA ALA A 8 43.59 -4.17 9.81
C ALA A 8 44.08 -3.04 8.88
N ALA A 9 44.86 -3.36 7.83
CA ALA A 9 45.28 -2.38 6.84
C ALA A 9 44.12 -1.87 5.97
N ALA A 10 43.19 -2.75 5.56
CA ALA A 10 41.99 -2.35 4.82
C ALA A 10 41.07 -1.45 5.65
N GLN A 11 40.91 -1.75 6.95
CA GLN A 11 40.12 -0.96 7.88
C GLN A 11 40.77 0.40 8.17
N ARG A 12 42.11 0.45 8.31
CA ARG A 12 42.85 1.71 8.46
C ARG A 12 42.81 2.58 7.21
N ILE A 13 42.83 1.98 6.01
CA ILE A 13 42.65 2.71 4.75
C ILE A 13 41.21 3.22 4.65
N GLN A 14 40.21 2.43 5.05
CA GLN A 14 38.82 2.88 5.10
C GLN A 14 38.60 4.04 6.08
N GLU A 15 39.28 4.03 7.23
CA GLU A 15 39.23 5.13 8.20
C GLU A 15 40.01 6.36 7.75
N LEU A 16 41.16 6.20 7.08
CA LEU A 16 41.96 7.32 6.56
C LEU A 16 41.29 8.10 5.42
N TYR A 17 40.41 7.45 4.65
CA TYR A 17 39.68 8.09 3.54
C TYR A 17 38.19 8.30 3.83
N LYS A 18 37.72 8.01 5.05
CA LYS A 18 36.30 8.16 5.41
C LYS A 18 35.86 9.63 5.34
N ASP A 19 36.71 10.52 5.86
CA ASP A 19 36.42 11.95 5.87
C ASP A 19 36.54 12.58 4.48
N ASP A 20 37.42 12.06 3.61
CA ASP A 20 37.51 12.47 2.20
C ASP A 20 36.31 11.96 1.39
N ILE A 21 35.82 10.74 1.66
CA ILE A 21 34.63 10.18 1.02
C ILE A 21 33.36 10.91 1.47
N ASP A 22 33.22 11.23 2.75
CA ASP A 22 32.07 12.00 3.25
C ASP A 22 32.12 13.46 2.80
N MET A 23 33.32 14.07 2.73
CA MET A 23 33.51 15.39 2.11
C MET A 23 33.17 15.36 0.61
N MET A 24 33.50 14.28 -0.10
CA MET A 24 33.20 14.10 -1.54
C MET A 24 31.74 13.75 -1.82
N VAL A 25 31.05 13.00 -0.95
CA VAL A 25 29.59 12.79 -1.02
C VAL A 25 28.86 14.09 -0.74
N THR A 26 29.38 14.92 0.17
CA THR A 26 28.87 16.26 0.46
C THR A 26 29.16 17.23 -0.70
N LEU A 27 30.33 17.13 -1.37
CA LEU A 27 30.64 17.90 -2.58
C LEU A 27 29.77 17.46 -3.77
N ALA A 28 29.53 16.15 -3.94
CA ALA A 28 28.65 15.62 -4.99
C ALA A 28 27.18 15.98 -4.77
N ALA A 29 26.75 16.13 -3.51
CA ALA A 29 25.44 16.69 -3.17
C ALA A 29 25.38 18.22 -3.38
N SER A 30 26.51 18.92 -3.22
CA SER A 30 26.61 20.38 -3.39
C SER A 30 26.82 20.84 -4.83
N LEU A 31 27.28 19.97 -5.74
CA LEU A 31 27.54 20.27 -7.15
C LEU A 31 26.29 20.14 -8.05
N THR A 32 25.13 20.55 -7.54
CA THR A 32 23.84 20.59 -8.25
C THR A 32 23.73 21.72 -9.29
N THR A 33 24.82 22.45 -9.56
CA THR A 33 24.83 23.66 -10.40
C THR A 33 25.69 23.56 -11.68
N LEU A 34 26.40 22.46 -11.94
CA LEU A 34 27.20 22.30 -13.17
C LEU A 34 26.43 21.58 -14.28
N GLY A 35 26.56 22.08 -15.51
CA GLY A 35 25.94 21.48 -16.69
C GLY A 35 26.54 20.11 -17.03
N ASN A 36 25.73 19.25 -17.67
CA ASN A 36 26.07 17.85 -17.97
C ASN A 36 27.45 17.63 -18.63
N ALA A 37 27.95 18.60 -19.41
CA ALA A 37 29.24 18.48 -20.10
C ALA A 37 30.45 18.60 -19.15
N GLU A 38 30.41 19.50 -18.16
CA GLU A 38 31.51 19.76 -17.22
C GLU A 38 31.62 18.65 -16.17
N PHE A 39 30.48 18.09 -15.76
CA PHE A 39 30.42 16.90 -14.91
C PHE A 39 31.04 15.67 -15.60
N LEU A 40 30.79 15.51 -16.90
CA LEU A 40 31.36 14.43 -17.72
C LEU A 40 32.88 14.52 -17.87
N ASP A 41 33.44 15.73 -17.99
CA ASP A 41 34.89 15.91 -18.07
C ASP A 41 35.58 15.72 -16.70
N LEU A 42 34.92 16.08 -15.60
CA LEU A 42 35.39 15.78 -14.24
C LEU A 42 35.47 14.27 -13.99
N CYS A 43 34.46 13.51 -14.43
CA CYS A 43 34.42 12.06 -14.33
C CYS A 43 35.47 11.36 -15.23
N LYS A 44 35.83 11.93 -16.39
CA LYS A 44 36.90 11.40 -17.25
C LYS A 44 38.29 11.56 -16.63
N VAL A 45 38.56 12.70 -15.99
CA VAL A 45 39.80 12.92 -15.24
C VAL A 45 39.89 11.97 -14.04
N TRP A 46 38.75 11.70 -13.39
CA TRP A 46 38.67 10.77 -12.26
C TRP A 46 38.90 9.30 -12.67
N GLY A 47 38.30 8.85 -13.77
CA GLY A 47 38.53 7.53 -14.34
C GLY A 47 39.97 7.28 -14.81
N ALA A 48 40.72 8.35 -15.13
CA ALA A 48 42.14 8.28 -15.50
C ALA A 48 43.09 8.24 -14.30
N LEU A 49 42.69 8.77 -13.13
CA LEU A 49 43.54 8.84 -11.93
C LEU A 49 43.37 7.64 -10.98
N PHE A 50 42.19 7.01 -10.94
CA PHE A 50 41.88 5.99 -9.91
C PHE A 50 41.22 4.69 -10.43
N GLY A 51 41.03 4.53 -11.74
CA GLY A 51 40.31 3.39 -12.30
C GLY A 51 41.14 2.10 -12.43
N SER A 52 40.81 1.07 -11.65
CA SER A 52 41.11 -0.33 -12.01
C SER A 52 40.25 -0.75 -13.23
N PRO A 53 40.78 -1.56 -14.18
CA PRO A 53 40.03 -1.98 -15.38
C PRO A 53 38.69 -2.69 -15.12
N ALA A 54 38.44 -3.16 -13.89
CA ALA A 54 37.22 -3.89 -13.51
C ALA A 54 35.99 -3.00 -13.24
N GLU A 55 36.16 -1.70 -13.00
CA GLU A 55 35.06 -0.82 -12.54
C GLU A 55 34.54 0.14 -13.63
N LYS A 56 35.24 0.22 -14.76
CA LYS A 56 34.82 1.00 -15.94
C LYS A 56 33.40 0.62 -16.46
N PRO A 57 32.99 -0.66 -16.49
CA PRO A 57 31.64 -1.04 -16.93
C PRO A 57 30.52 -0.64 -15.96
N TYR A 58 30.85 -0.39 -14.68
CA TYR A 58 29.89 0.00 -13.64
C TYR A 58 29.54 1.49 -13.76
N LEU A 59 30.56 2.35 -13.97
CA LEU A 59 30.37 3.79 -14.18
C LEU A 59 29.66 4.09 -15.50
N GLU A 60 29.95 3.37 -16.59
CA GLU A 60 29.23 3.50 -17.86
C GLU A 60 27.74 3.07 -17.76
N ARG A 61 27.39 2.15 -16.85
CA ARG A 61 25.99 1.74 -16.55
C ARG A 61 25.23 2.76 -15.70
N VAL A 62 25.89 3.41 -14.74
CA VAL A 62 25.25 4.46 -13.92
C VAL A 62 24.94 5.69 -14.78
N LEU A 63 25.81 6.01 -15.75
CA LEU A 63 25.62 7.12 -16.69
C LEU A 63 24.51 6.84 -17.73
N SER A 64 24.36 5.60 -18.20
CA SER A 64 23.25 5.21 -19.09
C SER A 64 21.91 5.05 -18.35
N GLY A 65 21.93 4.70 -17.06
CA GLY A 65 20.73 4.63 -16.21
C GLY A 65 20.07 5.98 -15.91
N ARG A 66 20.80 7.09 -15.96
CA ARG A 66 20.24 8.44 -15.75
C ARG A 66 19.44 8.98 -16.93
N SER A 67 19.70 8.53 -18.17
CA SER A 67 18.82 8.82 -19.31
C SER A 67 17.56 7.96 -19.34
N ALA A 68 17.57 6.80 -18.67
CA ALA A 68 16.43 5.88 -18.63
C ALA A 68 15.39 6.21 -17.55
N SER A 69 15.69 7.08 -16.58
CA SER A 69 14.73 7.47 -15.54
C SER A 69 13.76 8.60 -15.97
N ALA A 70 13.90 9.11 -17.20
CA ALA A 70 13.03 10.14 -17.78
C ALA A 70 12.20 9.63 -18.98
N ALA A 71 12.29 8.34 -19.32
CA ALA A 71 11.48 7.73 -20.39
C ALA A 71 10.59 6.65 -19.78
N GLY A 72 9.28 6.80 -20.01
CA GLY A 72 8.28 5.79 -19.64
C GLY A 72 8.64 4.41 -20.16
N LEU A 73 8.27 3.40 -19.38
CA LEU A 73 8.40 1.98 -19.71
C LEU A 73 7.71 1.67 -21.06
N GLY A 74 8.52 1.64 -22.11
CA GLY A 74 8.25 1.02 -23.40
C GLY A 74 9.55 0.38 -23.87
N VAL A 75 9.60 -0.94 -23.91
CA VAL A 75 10.75 -1.70 -24.40
C VAL A 75 10.71 -1.69 -25.94
N GLU A 76 11.75 -1.18 -26.57
CA GLU A 76 12.01 -1.38 -28.01
C GLU A 76 13.36 -2.07 -28.23
N ILE A 77 13.36 -3.03 -29.16
CA ILE A 77 14.53 -3.73 -29.69
C ILE A 77 14.80 -3.13 -31.06
N THR A 78 16.01 -2.62 -31.31
CA THR A 78 16.52 -2.48 -32.68
C THR A 78 18.00 -2.83 -32.76
N THR A 79 18.28 -3.87 -33.53
CA THR A 79 19.59 -4.21 -34.10
C THR A 79 19.97 -3.22 -35.20
N GLY A 80 21.25 -2.84 -35.27
CA GLY A 80 21.75 -1.86 -36.24
C GLY A 80 21.90 -2.36 -37.69
N SER A 81 21.96 -1.42 -38.63
CA SER A 81 22.80 -1.46 -39.84
C SER A 81 22.93 -0.05 -40.43
N ALA A 82 24.08 0.20 -41.06
CA ALA A 82 24.62 1.51 -41.42
C ALA A 82 24.27 1.99 -42.84
N ALA A 83 24.39 3.32 -42.99
CA ALA A 83 24.79 4.11 -44.17
C ALA A 83 23.90 4.17 -45.42
N ALA A 84 23.44 5.39 -45.76
CA ALA A 84 23.93 6.14 -46.92
C ALA A 84 23.30 7.54 -46.98
N THR A 85 24.15 8.56 -47.02
CA THR A 85 23.81 9.97 -47.23
C THR A 85 23.39 10.19 -48.69
N THR A 86 22.23 10.80 -48.93
CA THR A 86 21.94 11.39 -50.24
C THR A 86 21.13 12.68 -50.03
N VAL A 87 21.75 13.79 -50.39
CA VAL A 87 21.20 15.15 -50.32
C VAL A 87 20.26 15.36 -51.51
N LEU A 88 19.03 15.81 -51.26
CA LEU A 88 18.11 16.36 -52.26
C LEU A 88 17.52 17.70 -51.76
N PRO A 89 17.23 18.65 -52.67
CA PRO A 89 17.01 20.08 -52.35
C PRO A 89 15.60 20.38 -51.78
N PRO A 90 15.39 21.58 -51.18
CA PRO A 90 14.18 21.88 -50.41
C PRO A 90 12.97 22.12 -51.30
N GLY A 91 11.91 21.33 -51.08
CA GLY A 91 10.55 21.58 -51.56
C GLY A 91 9.76 22.48 -50.58
N PRO A 92 8.58 22.97 -51.00
CA PRO A 92 7.91 24.12 -50.40
C PRO A 92 7.41 23.84 -48.97
N ILE A 93 7.40 24.93 -48.19
CA ILE A 93 7.03 25.03 -46.77
C ILE A 93 5.75 24.24 -46.49
N SER A 94 5.91 23.13 -45.77
CA SER A 94 4.81 22.37 -45.18
C SER A 94 4.06 23.30 -44.21
N GLY A 95 2.73 23.36 -44.36
CA GLY A 95 1.86 24.00 -43.38
C GLY A 95 2.14 23.47 -41.97
N ALA A 96 1.88 24.32 -40.96
CA ALA A 96 2.09 23.97 -39.56
C ALA A 96 1.44 22.60 -39.24
N PRO A 97 2.13 21.72 -38.49
CA PRO A 97 1.59 20.42 -38.10
C PRO A 97 0.23 20.57 -37.42
N ALA A 98 -0.73 19.71 -37.80
CA ALA A 98 -2.04 19.69 -37.16
C ALA A 98 -1.93 19.21 -35.69
N PRO A 99 -2.84 19.66 -34.79
CA PRO A 99 -2.83 19.23 -33.41
C PRO A 99 -3.00 17.72 -33.27
N ARG A 100 -2.26 17.09 -32.35
CA ARG A 100 -2.34 15.65 -32.13
C ARG A 100 -3.59 15.29 -31.33
N ARG A 101 -4.60 14.74 -32.03
CA ARG A 101 -5.90 14.40 -31.42
C ARG A 101 -5.80 13.20 -30.49
N LEU A 102 -6.61 13.19 -29.44
CA LEU A 102 -6.74 12.10 -28.48
C LEU A 102 -7.09 10.78 -29.19
N VAL A 103 -8.14 10.77 -30.03
CA VAL A 103 -8.64 9.56 -30.70
C VAL A 103 -7.62 8.90 -31.65
N ASP A 104 -6.62 9.66 -32.10
CA ASP A 104 -5.57 9.18 -33.02
C ASP A 104 -4.30 8.74 -32.28
N SER A 105 -4.18 9.05 -30.98
CA SER A 105 -2.95 8.89 -30.20
C SER A 105 -3.04 7.88 -29.07
N VAL A 106 -4.23 7.34 -28.77
CA VAL A 106 -4.45 6.42 -27.65
C VAL A 106 -4.84 5.02 -28.09
N ALA A 107 -4.73 4.08 -27.17
CA ALA A 107 -5.06 2.69 -27.41
C ALA A 107 -6.56 2.48 -27.69
N GLU A 108 -6.86 1.49 -28.53
CA GLU A 108 -8.21 0.93 -28.68
C GLU A 108 -8.48 -0.13 -27.62
N LEU A 109 -9.72 -0.17 -27.11
CA LEU A 109 -10.14 -1.09 -26.05
C LEU A 109 -10.77 -2.34 -26.64
N HIS A 110 -10.23 -3.51 -26.31
CA HIS A 110 -10.80 -4.80 -26.66
C HIS A 110 -11.09 -5.63 -25.41
N TYR A 111 -12.34 -6.04 -25.26
CA TYR A 111 -12.79 -6.79 -24.09
C TYR A 111 -12.65 -8.30 -24.31
N LYS A 112 -12.05 -9.00 -23.34
CA LYS A 112 -11.90 -10.46 -23.31
C LYS A 112 -12.39 -11.04 -21.99
N ASN A 113 -12.61 -12.36 -21.98
CA ASN A 113 -12.92 -13.14 -20.79
C ASN A 113 -14.04 -12.53 -19.92
N ASN A 114 -15.27 -12.49 -20.44
CA ASN A 114 -16.44 -11.88 -19.77
C ASN A 114 -16.25 -10.41 -19.32
N LYS A 115 -15.32 -9.68 -19.94
CA LYS A 115 -14.94 -8.29 -19.64
C LYS A 115 -14.02 -8.12 -18.42
N ASP A 116 -13.47 -9.22 -17.89
CA ASP A 116 -12.46 -9.15 -16.83
C ASP A 116 -11.07 -8.75 -17.34
N ILE A 117 -10.86 -8.85 -18.66
CA ILE A 117 -9.63 -8.40 -19.32
C ILE A 117 -9.99 -7.32 -20.35
N VAL A 118 -9.24 -6.24 -20.29
CA VAL A 118 -9.29 -5.14 -21.24
C VAL A 118 -7.91 -5.07 -21.90
N GLU A 119 -7.84 -5.36 -23.19
CA GLU A 119 -6.63 -5.18 -23.97
C GLU A 119 -6.60 -3.78 -24.57
N LEU A 120 -5.50 -3.08 -24.32
CA LEU A 120 -5.13 -1.79 -24.91
C LEU A 120 -4.30 -2.07 -26.16
N HIS A 121 -4.84 -1.78 -27.34
CA HIS A 121 -4.15 -1.95 -28.62
C HIS A 121 -3.66 -0.60 -29.11
N PHE A 122 -2.34 -0.40 -29.13
CA PHE A 122 -1.72 0.85 -29.56
C PHE A 122 -1.43 0.84 -31.06
N SER A 123 -1.32 2.04 -31.65
CA SER A 123 -1.06 2.22 -33.09
C SER A 123 0.28 1.62 -33.56
N ASN A 124 1.25 1.48 -32.67
CA ASN A 124 2.52 0.78 -32.94
C ASN A 124 2.39 -0.76 -32.89
N SER A 125 1.17 -1.30 -32.94
CA SER A 125 0.86 -2.73 -32.81
C SER A 125 1.21 -3.37 -31.46
N SER A 126 1.67 -2.58 -30.47
CA SER A 126 1.87 -3.07 -29.12
C SER A 126 0.53 -3.30 -28.42
N LYS A 127 0.50 -4.30 -27.53
CA LYS A 127 -0.71 -4.69 -26.80
C LYS A 127 -0.38 -4.83 -25.33
N VAL A 128 -1.22 -4.26 -24.48
CA VAL A 128 -1.11 -4.39 -23.03
C VAL A 128 -2.44 -4.88 -22.47
N SER A 129 -2.39 -5.89 -21.60
CA SER A 129 -3.58 -6.40 -20.92
C SER A 129 -3.77 -5.71 -19.57
N TYR A 130 -4.98 -5.25 -19.30
CA TYR A 130 -5.42 -4.69 -18.04
C TYR A 130 -6.49 -5.60 -17.44
N VAL A 131 -6.32 -6.01 -16.19
CA VAL A 131 -7.29 -6.85 -15.48
C VAL A 131 -8.26 -5.94 -14.75
N ASP A 132 -9.51 -5.89 -15.24
CA ASP A 132 -10.60 -5.08 -14.68
C ASP A 132 -11.71 -6.00 -14.18
N VAL A 133 -11.63 -6.39 -12.91
CA VAL A 133 -12.57 -7.35 -12.30
C VAL A 133 -14.01 -6.87 -12.48
N ALA A 134 -14.83 -7.66 -13.18
CA ALA A 134 -16.21 -7.36 -13.56
C ALA A 134 -16.41 -6.06 -14.37
N GLY A 135 -15.33 -5.53 -14.96
CA GLY A 135 -15.32 -4.27 -15.71
C GLY A 135 -15.58 -3.02 -14.84
N MET A 136 -15.34 -3.09 -13.54
CA MET A 136 -15.76 -2.06 -12.58
C MET A 136 -15.04 -0.72 -12.79
N VAL A 137 -13.74 -0.74 -13.08
CA VAL A 137 -12.93 0.48 -13.28
C VAL A 137 -13.34 1.16 -14.59
N VAL A 138 -13.34 0.42 -15.70
CA VAL A 138 -13.67 0.96 -17.02
C VAL A 138 -15.11 1.46 -17.08
N LYS A 139 -16.08 0.75 -16.48
CA LYS A 139 -17.47 1.22 -16.42
C LYS A 139 -17.60 2.55 -15.68
N ARG A 140 -16.90 2.72 -14.55
CA ARG A 140 -16.95 3.98 -13.79
C ARG A 140 -16.27 5.13 -14.51
N ILE A 141 -15.13 4.90 -15.16
CA ILE A 141 -14.48 5.91 -16.00
C ILE A 141 -15.40 6.33 -17.15
N ARG A 142 -16.06 5.35 -17.80
CA ARG A 142 -16.99 5.62 -18.89
C ARG A 142 -18.17 6.48 -18.42
N LEU A 143 -18.81 6.07 -17.32
CA LEU A 143 -19.93 6.82 -16.74
C LEU A 143 -19.52 8.26 -16.40
N TRP A 144 -18.33 8.43 -15.82
CA TRP A 144 -17.78 9.76 -15.57
C TRP A 144 -17.57 10.55 -16.86
N ALA A 145 -16.96 9.96 -17.88
CA ALA A 145 -16.68 10.64 -19.15
C ALA A 145 -17.97 11.08 -19.86
N GLU A 146 -18.98 10.22 -19.91
CA GLU A 146 -20.31 10.53 -20.45
C GLU A 146 -20.93 11.72 -19.70
N THR A 147 -20.99 11.64 -18.36
CA THR A 147 -21.56 12.70 -17.51
C THR A 147 -20.78 14.02 -17.64
N ALA A 148 -19.45 13.95 -17.63
CA ALA A 148 -18.59 15.12 -17.71
C ALA A 148 -18.69 15.83 -19.07
N MET A 149 -18.84 15.06 -20.15
CA MET A 149 -19.10 15.62 -21.47
C MET A 149 -20.48 16.26 -21.56
N GLU A 150 -21.53 15.62 -21.02
CA GLU A 150 -22.87 16.23 -20.94
C GLU A 150 -22.86 17.54 -20.16
N ASP A 151 -22.22 17.55 -18.99
CA ASP A 151 -22.09 18.72 -18.13
C ASP A 151 -21.35 19.88 -18.79
N ALA A 152 -20.37 19.58 -19.64
CA ALA A 152 -19.62 20.58 -20.38
C ALA A 152 -20.45 21.26 -21.48
N VAL A 153 -21.45 20.58 -22.05
CA VAL A 153 -22.35 21.17 -23.06
C VAL A 153 -23.42 22.05 -22.40
N ASP A 154 -23.82 21.73 -21.17
CA ASP A 154 -24.84 22.49 -20.43
C ASP A 154 -24.30 23.83 -19.91
N LYS A 155 -24.28 24.83 -20.79
CA LYS A 155 -23.87 26.22 -20.47
C LYS A 155 -24.73 26.89 -19.38
N ARG A 156 -25.85 26.29 -18.95
CA ARG A 156 -26.63 26.80 -17.81
C ARG A 156 -25.98 26.45 -16.48
N ARG A 157 -25.10 25.46 -16.44
CA ARG A 157 -24.27 25.17 -15.28
C ARG A 157 -23.11 26.16 -15.26
N GLY A 158 -23.02 26.98 -14.23
CA GLY A 158 -21.90 27.90 -14.03
C GLY A 158 -20.61 27.25 -13.50
N ARG A 159 -20.44 25.93 -13.66
CA ARG A 159 -19.35 25.14 -13.05
C ARG A 159 -18.69 24.23 -14.08
N ALA A 160 -17.37 24.06 -13.96
CA ALA A 160 -16.62 23.10 -14.77
C ALA A 160 -17.09 21.66 -14.48
N PRO A 161 -16.89 20.72 -15.43
CA PRO A 161 -17.16 19.30 -15.20
C PRO A 161 -16.41 18.78 -13.98
N SER A 162 -17.07 17.92 -13.21
CA SER A 162 -16.49 17.33 -12.01
C SER A 162 -15.19 16.56 -12.34
N PRO A 163 -14.09 16.78 -11.61
CA PRO A 163 -12.86 16.05 -11.84
C PRO A 163 -13.00 14.57 -11.50
N LEU A 164 -12.21 13.74 -12.17
CA LEU A 164 -12.02 12.32 -11.85
C LEU A 164 -10.78 12.12 -11.00
N LEU A 165 -10.92 11.40 -9.88
CA LEU A 165 -9.82 10.93 -9.05
C LEU A 165 -9.64 9.43 -9.28
N VAL A 166 -8.48 9.03 -9.80
CA VAL A 166 -8.07 7.62 -9.84
C VAL A 166 -7.40 7.33 -8.51
N SER A 167 -8.16 6.77 -7.57
CA SER A 167 -7.76 6.60 -6.17
C SER A 167 -7.48 5.14 -5.84
N GLY A 168 -6.61 4.90 -4.86
CA GLY A 168 -6.26 3.56 -4.40
C GLY A 168 -5.06 3.57 -3.46
N LEU A 169 -4.90 2.48 -2.71
CA LEU A 169 -3.77 2.28 -1.80
C LEU A 169 -2.42 2.19 -2.55
N VAL A 170 -1.34 2.10 -1.79
CA VAL A 170 0.03 2.00 -2.30
C VAL A 170 0.14 0.81 -3.28
N LYS A 171 0.82 1.01 -4.42
CA LYS A 171 1.06 -0.01 -5.46
C LYS A 171 -0.20 -0.73 -5.99
N THR A 172 -1.26 0.02 -6.25
CA THR A 172 -2.52 -0.50 -6.87
C THR A 172 -2.59 -0.32 -8.39
N GLY A 173 -1.67 0.42 -9.03
CA GLY A 173 -1.67 0.63 -10.48
C GLY A 173 -2.40 1.90 -10.94
N LYS A 174 -2.46 2.93 -10.07
CA LYS A 174 -3.14 4.20 -10.33
C LYS A 174 -2.60 4.94 -11.54
N SER A 175 -1.28 5.19 -11.59
CA SER A 175 -0.63 5.88 -12.71
C SER A 175 -0.84 5.16 -14.03
N PHE A 176 -0.76 3.82 -14.07
CA PHE A 176 -1.05 3.06 -15.28
C PHE A 176 -2.50 3.27 -15.76
N THR A 177 -3.45 3.25 -14.82
CA THR A 177 -4.87 3.47 -15.09
C THR A 177 -5.13 4.89 -15.61
N LEU A 178 -4.52 5.91 -15.00
CA LEU A 178 -4.63 7.30 -15.44
C LEU A 178 -4.02 7.50 -16.83
N GLU A 179 -2.82 6.97 -17.09
CA GLU A 179 -2.06 7.29 -18.30
C GLU A 179 -2.57 6.54 -19.55
N ASN A 180 -3.13 5.34 -19.37
CA ASN A 180 -3.49 4.44 -20.47
C ASN A 180 -4.99 4.13 -20.54
N VAL A 181 -5.61 3.78 -19.40
CA VAL A 181 -7.01 3.32 -19.39
C VAL A 181 -7.96 4.49 -19.53
N VAL A 182 -7.78 5.56 -18.76
CA VAL A 182 -8.65 6.75 -18.81
C VAL A 182 -8.72 7.34 -20.24
N PRO A 183 -7.61 7.62 -20.94
CA PRO A 183 -7.66 8.19 -22.28
C PRO A 183 -8.29 7.25 -23.31
N ALA A 184 -8.05 5.94 -23.19
CA ALA A 184 -8.64 4.95 -24.09
C ALA A 184 -10.17 4.86 -23.92
N VAL A 185 -10.67 4.93 -22.67
CA VAL A 185 -12.12 4.95 -22.39
C VAL A 185 -12.75 6.26 -22.88
N VAL A 186 -12.11 7.41 -22.63
CA VAL A 186 -12.60 8.71 -23.12
C VAL A 186 -12.65 8.73 -24.64
N ALA A 187 -11.63 8.22 -25.33
CA ALA A 187 -11.62 8.11 -26.78
C ALA A 187 -12.72 7.17 -27.31
N GLU A 188 -13.01 6.06 -26.60
CA GLU A 188 -14.12 5.18 -26.96
C GLU A 188 -15.48 5.92 -26.90
N VAL A 189 -15.72 6.69 -25.84
CA VAL A 189 -16.94 7.51 -25.69
C VAL A 189 -17.04 8.55 -26.81
N LEU A 190 -15.95 9.25 -27.14
CA LEU A 190 -15.92 10.23 -28.23
C LEU A 190 -16.23 9.60 -29.60
N ARG A 191 -15.69 8.40 -29.87
CA ARG A 191 -15.98 7.68 -31.13
C ARG A 191 -17.46 7.30 -31.23
N GLN A 192 -18.09 6.93 -30.11
CA GLN A 192 -19.52 6.60 -30.08
C GLN A 192 -20.41 7.82 -30.34
N GLN A 193 -19.93 9.04 -30.08
CA GLN A 193 -20.63 10.29 -30.39
C GLN A 193 -20.56 10.70 -31.87
N GLY A 194 -19.89 9.93 -32.74
CA GLY A 194 -19.97 10.09 -34.20
C GLY A 194 -19.10 11.20 -34.81
N GLY A 195 -18.14 11.75 -34.07
CA GLY A 195 -17.15 12.70 -34.61
C GLY A 195 -17.68 14.12 -34.87
N GLU A 196 -18.97 14.38 -34.60
CA GLU A 196 -19.59 15.70 -34.61
C GLU A 196 -20.05 16.03 -33.19
N GLY A 197 -19.38 16.96 -32.53
CA GLY A 197 -19.69 17.31 -31.15
C GLY A 197 -18.73 18.33 -30.54
N PRO A 198 -19.05 18.91 -29.38
CA PRO A 198 -18.25 19.97 -28.74
C PRO A 198 -16.88 19.49 -28.29
N PHE A 199 -16.67 18.17 -28.23
CA PHE A 199 -15.39 17.55 -27.87
C PHE A 199 -14.57 17.06 -29.08
N THR A 200 -14.99 17.41 -30.30
CA THR A 200 -14.27 17.06 -31.52
C THR A 200 -12.88 17.70 -31.52
N GLY A 201 -11.86 16.91 -31.84
CA GLY A 201 -10.48 17.39 -31.86
C GLY A 201 -9.84 17.52 -30.47
N MET A 202 -10.43 16.92 -29.43
CA MET A 202 -9.86 16.89 -28.08
C MET A 202 -8.38 16.49 -28.11
N VAL A 203 -7.55 17.23 -27.36
CA VAL A 203 -6.12 16.95 -27.15
C VAL A 203 -5.85 16.48 -25.72
N VAL A 204 -4.65 15.95 -25.45
CA VAL A 204 -4.25 15.48 -24.12
C VAL A 204 -3.17 16.38 -23.56
N LEU A 205 -3.35 16.82 -22.32
CA LEU A 205 -2.33 17.46 -21.50
C LEU A 205 -1.89 16.47 -20.42
N ARG A 206 -0.61 16.06 -20.44
CA ARG A 206 -0.02 15.19 -19.42
C ARG A 206 0.84 16.02 -18.48
N LEU A 207 0.49 16.02 -17.20
CA LEU A 207 1.19 16.72 -16.14
C LEU A 207 1.66 15.70 -15.09
N ASN A 208 2.89 15.88 -14.61
CA ASN A 208 3.39 15.13 -13.48
C ASN A 208 3.84 16.12 -12.41
N GLY A 209 3.10 16.20 -11.31
CA GLY A 209 3.40 17.09 -10.20
C GLY A 209 4.74 16.80 -9.52
N GLY A 210 5.27 15.58 -9.67
CA GLY A 210 6.59 15.19 -9.19
C GLY A 210 7.75 15.77 -10.00
N LEU A 211 7.51 16.25 -11.22
CA LEU A 211 8.53 16.90 -12.08
C LEU A 211 8.60 18.41 -11.88
N LEU A 212 7.62 19.00 -11.19
CA LEU A 212 7.58 20.45 -10.98
C LEU A 212 8.63 20.89 -9.96
N TYR A 213 9.30 22.00 -10.26
CA TYR A 213 10.30 22.59 -9.37
C TYR A 213 9.64 23.25 -8.16
N ARG A 214 9.58 22.53 -7.04
CA ARG A 214 8.84 22.92 -5.84
C ARG A 214 9.71 23.33 -4.65
N GLN A 215 11.03 23.20 -4.76
CA GLN A 215 12.01 23.37 -3.68
C GLN A 215 12.26 24.84 -3.29
N GLU A 216 11.78 25.78 -4.11
CA GLU A 216 11.82 27.23 -3.89
C GLU A 216 10.42 27.85 -3.67
N GLY A 217 9.49 27.05 -3.17
CA GLY A 217 8.14 27.48 -2.80
C GLY A 217 7.15 27.50 -3.97
N ALA A 218 5.96 28.03 -3.70
CA ALA A 218 4.85 27.99 -4.65
C ALA A 218 5.11 28.81 -5.92
N THR A 219 5.86 29.90 -5.84
CA THR A 219 6.16 30.76 -7.00
C THR A 219 6.97 29.99 -8.04
N ALA A 220 8.07 29.36 -7.61
CA ALA A 220 8.92 28.55 -8.48
C ALA A 220 8.16 27.36 -9.09
N MET A 221 7.27 26.74 -8.30
CA MET A 221 6.42 25.65 -8.77
C MET A 221 5.43 26.10 -9.85
N LEU A 222 4.80 27.28 -9.71
CA LEU A 222 3.92 27.82 -10.76
C LEU A 222 4.69 28.26 -12.01
N GLN A 223 5.91 28.78 -11.86
CA GLN A 223 6.78 29.06 -13.02
C GLN A 223 7.09 27.77 -13.78
N SER A 224 7.50 26.72 -13.06
CA SER A 224 7.74 25.40 -13.64
C SER A 224 6.49 24.82 -14.31
N LEU A 225 5.30 25.00 -13.72
CA LEU A 225 4.05 24.60 -14.35
C LEU A 225 3.77 25.39 -15.63
N LEU A 226 3.98 26.71 -15.63
CA LEU A 226 3.81 27.55 -16.81
C LEU A 226 4.76 27.12 -17.94
N ASP A 227 6.01 26.79 -17.62
CA ASP A 227 6.98 26.25 -18.57
C ASP A 227 6.51 24.93 -19.20
N GLU A 228 6.02 24.00 -18.41
CA GLU A 228 5.45 22.73 -18.91
C GLU A 228 4.23 22.97 -19.82
N LEU A 229 3.37 23.92 -19.47
CA LEU A 229 2.20 24.28 -20.28
C LEU A 229 2.58 24.91 -21.62
N LEU A 230 3.56 25.82 -21.64
CA LEU A 230 4.08 26.43 -22.87
C LEU A 230 4.75 25.38 -23.77
N ASN A 231 5.57 24.50 -23.17
CA ASN A 231 6.20 23.39 -23.88
C ASN A 231 5.16 22.45 -24.50
N TRP A 232 4.08 22.15 -23.78
CA TRP A 232 2.98 21.33 -24.28
C TRP A 232 2.30 21.98 -25.49
N VAL A 233 1.92 23.26 -25.40
CA VAL A 233 1.28 23.98 -26.51
C VAL A 233 2.16 23.97 -27.76
N HIS A 234 3.46 24.25 -27.61
CA HIS A 234 4.41 24.23 -28.72
C HIS A 234 4.58 22.83 -29.32
N LYS A 235 4.76 21.81 -28.49
CA LYS A 235 5.03 20.44 -28.94
C LYS A 235 3.82 19.81 -29.63
N GLU A 236 2.64 19.97 -29.04
CA GLU A 236 1.40 19.34 -29.53
C GLU A 236 0.62 20.26 -30.49
N HIS A 237 1.16 21.45 -30.80
CA HIS A 237 0.58 22.43 -31.72
C HIS A 237 -0.85 22.81 -31.35
N VAL A 238 -1.06 23.08 -30.06
CA VAL A 238 -2.40 23.33 -29.50
C VAL A 238 -2.90 24.71 -29.94
N PRO A 239 -4.12 24.82 -30.52
CA PRO A 239 -4.69 26.12 -30.88
C PRO A 239 -4.99 26.97 -29.65
N MET A 240 -4.53 28.22 -29.69
CA MET A 240 -4.67 29.20 -28.62
C MET A 240 -5.31 30.49 -29.16
N ARG A 241 -6.09 31.17 -28.33
CA ARG A 241 -6.58 32.51 -28.64
C ARG A 241 -5.41 33.46 -28.89
N GLU A 242 -5.56 34.35 -29.87
CA GLU A 242 -4.59 35.38 -30.23
C GLU A 242 -4.10 36.17 -28.99
N GLY A 243 -2.77 36.35 -28.88
CA GLY A 243 -2.12 37.09 -27.79
C GLY A 243 -1.92 36.29 -26.50
N ALA A 244 -2.53 35.10 -26.34
CA ALA A 244 -2.46 34.35 -25.09
C ALA A 244 -1.10 33.70 -24.85
N LEU A 245 -0.42 33.27 -25.92
CA LEU A 245 0.91 32.70 -25.84
C LEU A 245 1.93 33.78 -25.46
N GLU A 246 1.89 34.92 -26.14
CA GLU A 246 2.76 36.06 -25.84
C GLU A 246 2.56 36.58 -24.41
N ALA A 247 1.30 36.71 -23.97
CA ALA A 247 1.01 37.15 -22.60
C ALA A 247 1.53 36.17 -21.53
N ALA A 248 1.50 34.87 -21.81
CA ALA A 248 2.06 33.85 -20.92
C ALA A 248 3.60 33.84 -20.93
N GLU A 249 4.22 34.06 -22.09
CA GLU A 249 5.67 34.22 -22.21
C GLU A 249 6.18 35.48 -21.50
N ASP A 250 5.46 36.60 -21.61
CA ASP A 250 5.78 37.86 -20.93
C ASP A 250 5.69 37.74 -19.39
N ALA A 251 4.84 36.84 -18.90
CA ALA A 251 4.74 36.55 -17.47
C ALA A 251 5.91 35.71 -16.94
N LYS A 252 6.78 35.16 -17.81
CA LYS A 252 7.96 34.41 -17.39
C LYS A 252 8.87 35.30 -16.55
N GLY A 253 9.33 34.76 -15.43
CA GLY A 253 10.21 35.48 -14.51
C GLY A 253 9.50 36.45 -13.57
N THR A 254 8.17 36.60 -13.64
CA THR A 254 7.46 37.33 -12.58
C THR A 254 7.59 36.60 -11.25
N THR A 255 7.80 37.35 -10.18
CA THR A 255 7.92 36.82 -8.81
C THR A 255 6.60 36.87 -8.05
N ARG A 256 5.55 37.44 -8.65
CA ARG A 256 4.23 37.61 -8.03
C ARG A 256 3.39 36.35 -8.21
N LEU A 257 3.28 35.56 -7.13
CA LEU A 257 2.52 34.32 -7.07
C LEU A 257 1.07 34.46 -7.57
N SER A 258 0.38 35.55 -7.19
CA SER A 258 -1.00 35.80 -7.60
C SER A 258 -1.15 36.06 -9.09
N LEU A 259 -0.18 36.76 -9.69
CA LEU A 259 -0.16 37.03 -11.12
C LEU A 259 0.11 35.75 -11.91
N LEU A 260 1.09 34.94 -11.50
CA LEU A 260 1.36 33.63 -12.13
C LEU A 260 0.12 32.73 -12.13
N GLY A 261 -0.54 32.59 -10.97
CA GLY A 261 -1.73 31.77 -10.88
C GLY A 261 -2.87 32.27 -11.76
N LEU A 262 -3.04 33.59 -11.89
CA LEU A 262 -4.01 34.19 -12.81
C LEU A 262 -3.63 33.92 -14.26
N THR A 263 -2.38 34.20 -14.66
CA THR A 263 -1.88 33.98 -16.02
C THR A 263 -2.04 32.54 -16.46
N ILE A 264 -1.69 31.57 -15.60
CA ILE A 264 -1.87 30.13 -15.93
C ILE A 264 -3.34 29.80 -16.14
N ARG A 265 -4.25 30.34 -15.32
CA ARG A 265 -5.70 30.11 -15.50
C ARG A 265 -6.22 30.73 -16.80
N GLU A 266 -5.81 31.96 -17.10
CA GLU A 266 -6.19 32.66 -18.34
C GLU A 266 -5.62 31.95 -19.56
N PHE A 267 -4.37 31.46 -19.48
CA PHE A 267 -3.73 30.64 -20.51
C PHE A 267 -4.54 29.37 -20.79
N LEU A 268 -4.90 28.62 -19.75
CA LEU A 268 -5.74 27.42 -19.91
C LEU A 268 -7.13 27.75 -20.47
N GLN A 269 -7.73 28.90 -20.10
CA GLN A 269 -9.00 29.37 -20.67
C GLN A 269 -8.89 29.85 -22.13
N ALA A 270 -7.68 30.15 -22.60
CA ALA A 270 -7.41 30.59 -23.95
C ALA A 270 -7.22 29.42 -24.94
N VAL A 271 -7.14 28.18 -24.46
CA VAL A 271 -7.10 26.99 -25.32
C VAL A 271 -8.41 26.87 -26.10
N GLU A 272 -8.32 26.81 -27.42
CA GLU A 272 -9.51 26.83 -28.30
C GLU A 272 -10.07 25.43 -28.58
N VAL A 273 -9.35 24.39 -28.17
CA VAL A 273 -9.76 23.00 -28.31
C VAL A 273 -10.07 22.37 -26.95
N PRO A 274 -10.92 21.34 -26.90
CA PRO A 274 -11.15 20.57 -25.68
C PRO A 274 -9.89 19.82 -25.22
N VAL A 275 -9.72 19.67 -23.91
CA VAL A 275 -8.51 19.06 -23.33
C VAL A 275 -8.88 18.00 -22.30
N LEU A 276 -8.32 16.80 -22.44
CA LEU A 276 -8.24 15.82 -21.36
C LEU A 276 -6.94 16.06 -20.58
N VAL A 277 -7.05 16.51 -19.34
CA VAL A 277 -5.90 16.75 -18.46
C VAL A 277 -5.66 15.52 -17.60
N LEU A 278 -4.49 14.91 -17.74
CA LEU A 278 -4.01 13.81 -16.92
C LEU A 278 -2.94 14.35 -15.98
N CYS A 279 -3.24 14.43 -14.70
CA CYS A 279 -2.30 14.93 -13.69
C CYS A 279 -1.92 13.80 -12.73
N ASP A 280 -0.72 13.24 -12.92
CA ASP A 280 -0.11 12.32 -11.98
C ASP A 280 0.65 13.08 -10.87
N GLU A 281 0.82 12.43 -9.73
CA GLU A 281 1.53 12.96 -8.56
C GLU A 281 0.98 14.31 -8.07
N VAL A 282 -0.35 14.49 -8.16
CA VAL A 282 -1.06 15.74 -7.86
C VAL A 282 -0.82 16.25 -6.43
N GLN A 283 -0.53 15.37 -5.47
CA GLN A 283 -0.25 15.77 -4.09
C GLN A 283 0.95 16.71 -3.99
N ASN A 284 1.90 16.63 -4.92
CA ASN A 284 3.08 17.48 -4.92
C ASN A 284 2.74 18.95 -5.20
N LEU A 285 1.63 19.22 -5.91
CA LEU A 285 1.12 20.59 -6.09
C LEU A 285 0.70 21.21 -4.75
N PHE A 286 0.24 20.42 -3.78
CA PHE A 286 -0.18 20.91 -2.46
C PHE A 286 0.97 20.99 -1.45
N LEU A 287 2.19 20.67 -1.88
CA LEU A 287 3.37 20.53 -1.03
C LEU A 287 4.61 21.29 -1.56
N PRO A 288 4.51 22.59 -1.90
CA PRO A 288 5.69 23.40 -2.14
C PRO A 288 6.57 23.47 -0.88
N THR A 289 7.88 23.55 -1.08
CA THR A 289 8.87 23.62 0.00
C THR A 289 9.86 24.76 -0.20
N ILE A 290 10.37 25.35 0.88
CA ILE A 290 11.44 26.34 0.89
C ILE A 290 12.49 25.86 1.89
N ASN A 291 13.75 25.72 1.47
CA ASN A 291 14.85 25.22 2.32
C ASN A 291 14.51 23.89 3.00
N GLY A 292 13.86 22.97 2.28
CA GLY A 292 13.43 21.66 2.78
C GLY A 292 12.23 21.68 3.73
N LYS A 293 11.67 22.84 4.07
CA LYS A 293 10.47 22.97 4.90
C LYS A 293 9.25 23.30 4.04
N ARG A 294 8.04 22.94 4.49
CA ARG A 294 6.81 23.25 3.76
C ARG A 294 6.60 24.77 3.66
N ASP A 295 6.35 25.26 2.46
CA ASP A 295 5.87 26.62 2.20
C ASP A 295 4.37 26.66 2.51
N VAL A 296 4.01 26.91 3.78
CA VAL A 296 2.63 26.82 4.26
C VAL A 296 1.72 27.82 3.54
N SER A 297 2.12 29.08 3.46
CA SER A 297 1.34 30.12 2.79
C SER A 297 1.24 29.89 1.28
N GLY A 298 2.32 29.42 0.64
CA GLY A 298 2.27 29.02 -0.76
C GLY A 298 1.35 27.81 -0.98
N ALA A 299 1.40 26.80 -0.11
CA ALA A 299 0.53 25.63 -0.19
C ALA A 299 -0.96 26.01 -0.06
N GLU A 300 -1.30 26.90 0.88
CA GLU A 300 -2.66 27.44 1.04
C GLU A 300 -3.11 28.21 -0.20
N TYR A 301 -2.26 29.07 -0.75
CA TYR A 301 -2.56 29.77 -2.00
C TYR A 301 -2.84 28.78 -3.15
N ILE A 302 -1.96 27.79 -3.33
CA ILE A 302 -2.10 26.79 -4.39
C ILE A 302 -3.39 26.01 -4.21
N ARG A 303 -3.69 25.53 -3.01
CA ARG A 303 -4.92 24.77 -2.71
C ARG A 303 -6.17 25.62 -2.93
N ASP A 304 -6.25 26.78 -2.29
CA ASP A 304 -7.50 27.50 -2.10
C ASP A 304 -7.79 28.52 -3.20
N THR A 305 -6.73 29.15 -3.73
CA THR A 305 -6.84 30.29 -4.64
C THR A 305 -6.50 29.90 -6.09
N PHE A 306 -5.67 28.88 -6.29
CA PHE A 306 -5.32 28.40 -7.63
C PHE A 306 -6.09 27.14 -8.02
N MET A 307 -5.88 26.02 -7.33
CA MET A 307 -6.44 24.70 -7.69
C MET A 307 -7.95 24.65 -7.52
N LYS A 308 -8.50 25.14 -6.40
CA LYS A 308 -9.96 25.12 -6.21
C LYS A 308 -10.70 25.87 -7.32
N PRO A 309 -10.35 27.15 -7.66
CA PRO A 309 -11.02 27.82 -8.76
C PRO A 309 -10.76 27.19 -10.13
N LEU A 310 -9.58 26.61 -10.35
CA LEU A 310 -9.25 25.90 -11.58
C LEU A 310 -10.16 24.67 -11.80
N LEU A 311 -10.38 23.88 -10.74
CA LEU A 311 -11.18 22.65 -10.82
C LEU A 311 -12.70 22.90 -10.77
N LEU A 312 -13.15 23.98 -10.12
CA LEU A 312 -14.58 24.26 -9.94
C LEU A 312 -15.15 25.25 -10.97
N TYR A 313 -14.35 26.26 -11.34
CA TYR A 313 -14.73 27.38 -12.21
C TYR A 313 -13.79 27.51 -13.42
N GLY A 314 -13.08 26.43 -13.76
CA GLY A 314 -12.22 26.35 -14.94
C GLY A 314 -13.02 26.32 -16.25
N SER A 315 -12.31 26.08 -17.35
CA SER A 315 -12.96 25.93 -18.65
C SER A 315 -13.88 24.70 -18.67
N HIS A 316 -15.07 24.86 -19.25
CA HIS A 316 -16.01 23.74 -19.48
C HIS A 316 -15.48 22.72 -20.50
N THR A 317 -14.48 23.08 -21.30
CA THR A 317 -13.88 22.20 -22.31
C THR A 317 -12.71 21.38 -21.76
N MET A 318 -12.38 21.51 -20.47
CA MET A 318 -11.28 20.80 -19.81
C MET A 318 -11.79 19.73 -18.86
N LEU A 319 -11.42 18.48 -19.12
CA LEU A 319 -11.75 17.33 -18.27
C LEU A 319 -10.52 16.95 -17.43
N TRP A 320 -10.61 17.15 -16.12
CA TRP A 320 -9.49 16.88 -15.20
C TRP A 320 -9.55 15.45 -14.64
N CYS A 321 -8.47 14.70 -14.85
CA CYS A 321 -8.23 13.40 -14.26
C CYS A 321 -6.95 13.45 -13.43
N MET A 322 -7.04 13.07 -12.16
CA MET A 322 -5.95 13.22 -11.20
C MET A 322 -5.66 11.92 -10.48
N THR A 323 -4.38 11.64 -10.26
CA THR A 323 -3.89 10.62 -9.33
C THR A 323 -2.62 11.13 -8.65
N GLY A 324 -2.15 10.37 -7.68
CA GLY A 324 -0.81 10.53 -7.16
C GLY A 324 -0.45 9.40 -6.22
N SER A 325 0.83 9.29 -5.86
CA SER A 325 1.27 8.27 -4.93
C SER A 325 0.55 8.40 -3.58
N SER A 326 0.58 9.59 -2.96
CA SER A 326 -0.17 9.84 -1.70
C SER A 326 -1.58 10.38 -1.95
N MET A 327 -2.51 9.48 -2.26
CA MET A 327 -3.93 9.83 -2.37
C MET A 327 -4.52 10.31 -1.04
N ALA A 328 -4.00 9.85 0.10
CA ALA A 328 -4.39 10.37 1.41
C ALA A 328 -4.21 11.90 1.47
N GLN A 329 -3.02 12.41 1.13
CA GLN A 329 -2.75 13.84 1.12
C GLN A 329 -3.59 14.59 0.07
N THR A 330 -3.81 14.00 -1.10
CA THR A 330 -4.70 14.59 -2.13
C THR A 330 -6.10 14.78 -1.58
N TRP A 331 -6.71 13.75 -1.01
CA TRP A 331 -8.06 13.82 -0.44
C TRP A 331 -8.16 14.78 0.75
N ILE A 332 -7.14 14.84 1.62
CA ILE A 332 -7.05 15.85 2.69
C ILE A 332 -7.04 17.25 2.09
N SER A 333 -6.22 17.49 1.06
CA SER A 333 -6.12 18.80 0.42
C SER A 333 -7.43 19.22 -0.25
N LEU A 334 -8.18 18.29 -0.84
CA LEU A 334 -9.50 18.56 -1.42
C LEU A 334 -10.57 18.82 -0.35
N ALA A 335 -10.49 18.14 0.79
CA ALA A 335 -11.37 18.36 1.94
C ALA A 335 -11.11 19.73 2.59
N ASP A 336 -9.85 20.15 2.68
CA ASP A 336 -9.45 21.41 3.31
C ASP A 336 -9.76 22.64 2.46
N MET A 337 -10.08 22.47 1.17
CA MET A 337 -10.47 23.58 0.31
C MET A 337 -11.70 24.28 0.90
N PRO A 338 -11.70 25.62 1.02
CA PRO A 338 -12.79 26.36 1.63
C PRO A 338 -14.08 26.08 0.86
N PRO A 339 -15.26 25.98 1.51
CA PRO A 339 -16.49 25.63 0.79
C PRO A 339 -16.91 26.68 -0.24
N ASN A 340 -16.80 27.99 0.04
CA ASN A 340 -17.16 29.12 -0.85
C ASN A 340 -18.25 28.79 -1.90
N GLY A 341 -19.42 28.32 -1.43
CA GLY A 341 -20.58 27.93 -2.25
C GLY A 341 -20.65 26.46 -2.67
N TYR A 342 -19.52 25.77 -2.84
CA TYR A 342 -19.50 24.33 -3.15
C TYR A 342 -18.21 23.63 -2.70
N PRO A 343 -18.30 22.60 -1.83
CA PRO A 343 -17.13 21.83 -1.40
C PRO A 343 -16.70 20.83 -2.48
N LEU A 344 -15.49 21.01 -3.03
CA LEU A 344 -14.99 20.23 -4.17
C LEU A 344 -14.97 18.72 -3.88
N ILE A 345 -14.65 18.33 -2.64
CA ILE A 345 -14.66 16.92 -2.22
C ILE A 345 -16.00 16.21 -2.47
N THR A 346 -17.13 16.93 -2.42
CA THR A 346 -18.47 16.35 -2.68
C THR A 346 -18.82 16.24 -4.16
N GLY A 347 -18.14 17.01 -5.01
CA GLY A 347 -18.36 17.00 -6.46
C GLY A 347 -17.36 16.15 -7.22
N ALA A 348 -16.20 15.83 -6.64
CA ALA A 348 -15.20 15.01 -7.29
C ALA A 348 -15.70 13.57 -7.46
N ASN A 349 -15.57 13.04 -8.67
CA ASN A 349 -15.84 11.64 -8.95
C ASN A 349 -14.60 10.80 -8.62
N ALA A 350 -14.80 9.59 -8.12
CA ALA A 350 -13.69 8.71 -7.78
C ALA A 350 -13.85 7.31 -8.34
N VAL A 351 -12.76 6.82 -8.93
CA VAL A 351 -12.58 5.43 -9.31
C VAL A 351 -11.57 4.83 -8.34
N HIS A 352 -12.04 3.90 -7.51
CA HIS A 352 -11.21 3.24 -6.52
C HIS A 352 -10.67 1.93 -7.07
N ILE A 353 -9.35 1.84 -7.23
CA ILE A 353 -8.68 0.63 -7.71
C ILE A 353 -8.58 -0.37 -6.54
N PRO A 354 -8.97 -1.63 -6.73
CA PRO A 354 -8.87 -2.63 -5.69
C PRO A 354 -7.41 -2.88 -5.29
N ALA A 355 -7.18 -3.06 -3.99
CA ALA A 355 -5.87 -3.40 -3.45
C ALA A 355 -5.60 -4.91 -3.55
N THR A 356 -6.63 -5.74 -3.34
CA THR A 356 -6.57 -7.19 -3.42
C THR A 356 -7.40 -7.74 -4.58
N TYR A 357 -6.89 -8.80 -5.19
CA TYR A 357 -7.54 -9.60 -6.23
C TYR A 357 -7.69 -11.05 -5.76
N SER A 358 -8.68 -11.77 -6.31
CA SER A 358 -8.87 -13.18 -5.97
C SER A 358 -7.74 -14.06 -6.55
N PRO A 359 -7.53 -15.29 -6.04
CA PRO A 359 -6.53 -16.22 -6.57
C PRO A 359 -6.68 -16.50 -8.07
N GLU A 360 -7.92 -16.55 -8.58
CA GLU A 360 -8.22 -16.76 -10.00
C GLU A 360 -7.72 -15.58 -10.85
N HIS A 361 -7.96 -14.35 -10.39
CA HIS A 361 -7.48 -13.14 -11.06
C HIS A 361 -5.95 -13.01 -10.99
N MET A 362 -5.34 -13.37 -9.87
CA MET A 362 -3.88 -13.40 -9.73
C MET A 362 -3.24 -14.44 -10.66
N SER A 363 -3.86 -15.62 -10.78
CA SER A 363 -3.42 -16.66 -11.72
C SER A 363 -3.57 -16.21 -13.17
N LEU A 364 -4.67 -15.54 -13.51
CA LEU A 364 -4.87 -14.96 -14.83
C LEU A 364 -3.80 -13.90 -15.15
N ALA A 365 -3.52 -12.99 -14.22
CA ALA A 365 -2.48 -11.99 -14.37
C ALA A 365 -1.09 -12.63 -14.57
N TRP A 366 -0.81 -13.72 -13.85
CA TRP A 366 0.42 -14.49 -14.02
C TRP A 366 0.57 -15.10 -15.41
N GLU A 367 -0.49 -15.69 -15.97
CA GLU A 367 -0.46 -16.19 -17.35
C GLU A 367 -0.23 -15.08 -18.38
N LEU A 368 -0.86 -13.92 -18.19
CA LEU A 368 -0.64 -12.74 -19.03
C LEU A 368 0.81 -12.24 -18.94
N LEU A 369 1.39 -12.21 -17.74
CA LEU A 369 2.78 -11.81 -17.53
C LEU A 369 3.76 -12.77 -18.24
N LYS A 370 3.56 -14.09 -18.11
CA LYS A 370 4.36 -15.09 -18.84
C LYS A 370 4.25 -14.91 -20.35
N GLY A 371 3.03 -14.70 -20.86
CA GLY A 371 2.80 -14.44 -22.29
C GLY A 371 3.49 -13.15 -22.78
N SER A 372 3.59 -12.13 -21.92
CA SER A 372 4.26 -10.87 -22.25
C SER A 372 5.80 -10.97 -22.22
N LYS A 373 6.36 -12.01 -21.58
CA LYS A 373 7.81 -12.24 -21.44
C LYS A 373 8.21 -13.65 -21.93
N PRO A 374 7.95 -14.03 -23.20
CA PRO A 374 8.09 -15.42 -23.66
C PRO A 374 9.53 -15.96 -23.65
N LYS A 375 10.54 -15.10 -23.50
CA LYS A 375 11.96 -15.46 -23.44
C LYS A 375 12.48 -15.63 -22.01
N VAL A 376 11.63 -15.43 -21.01
CA VAL A 376 11.99 -15.49 -19.60
C VAL A 376 11.13 -16.53 -18.90
N GLU A 377 11.78 -17.49 -18.26
CA GLU A 377 11.10 -18.42 -17.36
C GLU A 377 10.91 -17.74 -16.00
N LEU A 378 9.66 -17.42 -15.66
CA LEU A 378 9.33 -16.77 -14.40
C LEU A 378 9.20 -17.80 -13.27
N ASP A 379 9.91 -17.59 -12.16
CA ASP A 379 9.82 -18.48 -10.99
C ASP A 379 8.43 -18.35 -10.33
N PRO A 380 7.67 -19.46 -10.17
CA PRO A 380 6.35 -19.44 -9.53
C PRO A 380 6.33 -18.86 -8.11
N LYS A 381 7.46 -18.87 -7.40
CA LYS A 381 7.58 -18.26 -6.06
C LYS A 381 7.33 -16.75 -6.07
N LEU A 382 7.52 -16.07 -7.21
CA LEU A 382 7.17 -14.65 -7.33
C LEU A 382 5.67 -14.44 -7.15
N LEU A 383 4.83 -15.31 -7.72
CA LEU A 383 3.38 -15.27 -7.52
C LEU A 383 3.01 -15.69 -6.09
N GLU A 384 3.61 -16.78 -5.60
CA GLU A 384 3.32 -17.35 -4.27
C GLU A 384 3.62 -16.37 -3.12
N LEU A 385 4.75 -15.66 -3.20
CA LEU A 385 5.22 -14.76 -2.14
C LEU A 385 4.72 -13.31 -2.29
N CYS A 386 4.15 -12.96 -3.44
CA CYS A 386 3.59 -11.63 -3.66
C CYS A 386 2.23 -11.52 -2.94
N PRO A 387 1.97 -10.42 -2.22
CA PRO A 387 0.61 -10.06 -1.84
C PRO A 387 -0.32 -10.07 -3.07
N PRO A 388 -1.62 -10.34 -2.90
CA PRO A 388 -2.58 -10.52 -3.99
C PRO A 388 -2.94 -9.21 -4.72
N SER A 389 -1.94 -8.50 -5.25
CA SER A 389 -2.04 -7.26 -6.02
C SER A 389 -1.37 -7.45 -7.37
N ILE A 390 -2.15 -7.26 -8.45
CA ILE A 390 -1.67 -7.40 -9.83
C ILE A 390 -0.59 -6.36 -10.16
N ALA A 391 -0.78 -5.11 -9.72
CA ALA A 391 0.19 -4.05 -9.95
C ALA A 391 1.50 -4.31 -9.20
N LEU A 392 1.42 -4.81 -7.97
CA LEU A 392 2.61 -5.19 -7.20
C LEU A 392 3.35 -6.37 -7.83
N LEU A 393 2.62 -7.39 -8.29
CA LEU A 393 3.19 -8.55 -8.98
C LEU A 393 3.92 -8.14 -10.27
N THR A 394 3.31 -7.24 -11.04
CA THR A 394 3.92 -6.74 -12.30
C THR A 394 5.25 -6.05 -12.02
N ILE A 395 5.30 -5.14 -11.03
CA ILE A 395 6.52 -4.42 -10.65
C ILE A 395 7.56 -5.37 -10.03
N LEU A 396 7.12 -6.36 -9.24
CA LEU A 396 8.00 -7.37 -8.65
C LEU A 396 8.69 -8.20 -9.74
N VAL A 397 7.94 -8.65 -10.75
CA VAL A 397 8.48 -9.41 -11.88
C VAL A 397 9.47 -8.54 -12.67
N ASP A 398 9.12 -7.30 -12.99
CA ASP A 398 10.03 -6.42 -13.74
C ASP A 398 11.32 -6.10 -12.95
N ASP A 399 11.25 -5.90 -11.63
CA ASP A 399 12.45 -5.70 -10.79
C ASP A 399 13.30 -6.99 -10.71
N TRP A 400 12.67 -8.16 -10.63
CA TRP A 400 13.38 -9.45 -10.63
C TRP A 400 14.13 -9.68 -11.95
N ILE A 401 13.48 -9.39 -13.08
CA ILE A 401 14.08 -9.44 -14.41
C ILE A 401 15.22 -8.41 -14.51
N GLY A 402 14.99 -7.17 -14.08
CA GLY A 402 15.96 -6.08 -14.11
C GLY A 402 17.22 -6.36 -13.30
N ARG A 403 17.12 -7.20 -12.25
CA ARG A 403 18.25 -7.66 -11.44
C ARG A 403 18.89 -8.96 -11.93
N ALA A 404 18.60 -9.36 -13.16
CA ALA A 404 19.14 -10.57 -13.79
C ALA A 404 18.80 -11.86 -13.02
N TYR A 405 17.55 -11.98 -12.58
CA TYR A 405 16.95 -13.22 -12.07
C TYR A 405 17.67 -13.80 -10.82
N PRO A 406 17.67 -13.08 -9.68
CA PRO A 406 18.24 -13.61 -8.43
C PRO A 406 17.71 -15.01 -8.10
N LYS A 407 18.63 -15.95 -7.83
CA LYS A 407 18.31 -17.36 -7.52
C LYS A 407 17.55 -17.53 -6.21
N ASP A 408 17.87 -16.73 -5.19
CA ASP A 408 17.13 -16.72 -3.94
C ASP A 408 15.92 -15.78 -4.07
N VAL A 409 14.85 -16.30 -4.66
CA VAL A 409 13.61 -15.56 -4.89
C VAL A 409 12.99 -15.10 -3.57
N ALA A 410 13.08 -15.90 -2.51
CA ALA A 410 12.52 -15.53 -1.22
C ALA A 410 13.25 -14.35 -0.58
N ALA A 411 14.59 -14.34 -0.60
CA ALA A 411 15.37 -13.19 -0.14
C ALA A 411 15.15 -11.95 -1.01
N PHE A 412 15.04 -12.13 -2.32
CA PHE A 412 14.72 -11.06 -3.24
C PHE A 412 13.35 -10.42 -2.93
N VAL A 413 12.29 -11.23 -2.82
CA VAL A 413 10.93 -10.73 -2.51
C VAL A 413 10.92 -10.02 -1.16
N ARG A 414 11.58 -10.54 -0.12
CA ARG A 414 11.70 -9.85 1.18
C ARG A 414 12.35 -8.48 1.05
N GLY A 415 13.47 -8.39 0.32
CA GLY A 415 14.17 -7.13 0.07
C GLY A 415 13.32 -6.14 -0.73
N PHE A 416 12.58 -6.64 -1.72
CA PHE A 416 11.62 -5.86 -2.48
C PHE A 416 10.49 -5.32 -1.60
N MET A 417 9.86 -6.16 -0.76
CA MET A 417 8.77 -5.71 0.13
C MET A 417 9.24 -4.62 1.10
N ARG A 418 10.45 -4.73 1.62
CA ARG A 418 11.02 -3.67 2.46
C ARG A 418 11.20 -2.36 1.68
N THR A 419 11.96 -2.41 0.59
CA THR A 419 12.44 -1.19 -0.09
C THR A 419 11.43 -0.55 -1.05
N LYS A 420 10.57 -1.35 -1.68
CA LYS A 420 9.61 -0.89 -2.70
C LYS A 420 8.19 -0.79 -2.20
N LEU A 421 7.82 -1.55 -1.18
CA LEU A 421 6.48 -1.49 -0.60
C LEU A 421 6.48 -0.70 0.70
N ILE A 422 7.27 -1.07 1.71
CA ILE A 422 7.22 -0.42 3.03
C ILE A 422 7.84 0.98 3.03
N ASP A 423 9.07 1.15 2.53
CA ASP A 423 9.72 2.48 2.48
C ASP A 423 8.90 3.48 1.66
N GLU A 424 8.32 3.04 0.55
CA GLU A 424 7.46 3.88 -0.30
C GLU A 424 6.10 4.14 0.36
N SER A 425 5.50 3.14 1.02
CA SER A 425 4.28 3.33 1.82
C SER A 425 4.50 4.36 2.92
N LEU A 426 5.64 4.32 3.62
CA LEU A 426 5.95 5.30 4.65
C LEU A 426 6.00 6.70 4.06
N LYS A 427 6.69 6.90 2.93
CA LYS A 427 6.73 8.20 2.26
C LYS A 427 5.33 8.68 1.89
N GLU A 428 4.49 7.81 1.34
CA GLU A 428 3.12 8.13 0.94
C GLU A 428 2.24 8.50 2.14
N TRP A 429 2.22 7.69 3.19
CA TRP A 429 1.39 7.90 4.36
C TRP A 429 1.89 9.05 5.25
N LYS A 430 3.21 9.26 5.33
CA LYS A 430 3.81 10.35 6.12
C LYS A 430 3.28 11.71 5.67
N LEU A 431 3.17 11.93 4.36
CA LEU A 431 2.63 13.18 3.82
C LEU A 431 1.23 13.51 4.34
N GLY A 432 0.34 12.53 4.43
CA GLY A 432 -1.04 12.72 4.88
C GLY A 432 -1.22 12.65 6.41
N LEU A 433 -0.32 12.00 7.13
CA LEU A 433 -0.51 11.70 8.56
C LEU A 433 0.40 12.46 9.51
N GLU A 434 1.56 12.96 9.07
CA GLU A 434 2.53 13.61 9.96
C GLU A 434 1.92 14.85 10.65
N GLY A 435 1.10 15.61 9.93
CA GLY A 435 0.38 16.77 10.45
C GLY A 435 -0.93 16.46 11.18
N MET A 436 -1.36 15.19 11.24
CA MET A 436 -2.63 14.82 11.86
C MET A 436 -2.52 14.74 13.39
N PRO A 437 -3.61 15.05 14.13
CA PRO A 437 -3.67 14.83 15.56
C PRO A 437 -3.36 13.37 15.93
N LEU A 438 -2.76 13.17 17.11
CA LEU A 438 -2.42 11.84 17.59
C LEU A 438 -3.64 10.90 17.61
N SER A 439 -4.82 11.40 18.00
CA SER A 439 -6.06 10.62 17.99
C SER A 439 -6.41 10.07 16.60
N GLN A 440 -6.23 10.85 15.53
CA GLN A 440 -6.50 10.39 14.17
C GLN A 440 -5.46 9.38 13.70
N ARG A 441 -4.19 9.58 14.05
CA ARG A 441 -3.12 8.60 13.75
C ARG A 441 -3.39 7.27 14.43
N LEU A 442 -3.79 7.30 15.69
CA LEU A 442 -4.22 6.11 16.43
C LEU A 442 -5.47 5.48 15.81
N ALA A 443 -6.43 6.27 15.35
CA ALA A 443 -7.60 5.73 14.64
C ALA A 443 -7.20 5.03 13.32
N VAL A 444 -6.24 5.57 12.56
CA VAL A 444 -5.69 4.88 11.37
C VAL A 444 -4.99 3.58 11.76
N LEU A 445 -4.23 3.57 12.86
CA LEU A 445 -3.62 2.35 13.38
C LEU A 445 -4.68 1.32 13.83
N ASP A 446 -5.74 1.77 14.51
CA ASP A 446 -6.85 0.92 14.98
C ASP A 446 -7.56 0.22 13.81
N LEU A 447 -7.61 0.83 12.61
CA LEU A 447 -8.12 0.17 11.39
C LEU A 447 -7.32 -1.08 11.01
N ALA A 448 -6.06 -1.19 11.43
CA ALA A 448 -5.24 -2.37 11.18
C ALA A 448 -5.59 -3.57 12.08
N PHE A 449 -6.47 -3.40 13.08
CA PHE A 449 -6.82 -4.44 14.05
C PHE A 449 -8.32 -4.77 13.94
N PRO A 450 -8.71 -5.88 13.30
CA PRO A 450 -10.13 -6.22 13.11
C PRO A 450 -10.92 -6.41 14.42
N ASP A 451 -10.23 -6.78 15.50
CA ASP A 451 -10.77 -6.89 16.86
C ASP A 451 -11.07 -5.51 17.49
N VAL A 452 -10.35 -4.45 17.08
CA VAL A 452 -10.52 -3.07 17.57
C VAL A 452 -11.37 -2.24 16.58
N GLY A 453 -10.78 -1.86 15.44
CA GLY A 453 -11.36 -0.97 14.44
C GLY A 453 -11.59 0.47 14.91
N ALA A 454 -11.94 1.36 13.98
CA ALA A 454 -12.14 2.79 14.24
C ALA A 454 -13.51 3.30 13.77
N GLU A 455 -13.99 4.40 14.37
CA GLU A 455 -15.23 5.07 13.95
C GLU A 455 -14.88 6.19 12.97
N ILE A 456 -14.70 5.84 11.70
CA ILE A 456 -14.16 6.75 10.68
C ILE A 456 -14.98 8.03 10.45
N ASP A 457 -16.26 8.01 10.83
CA ASP A 457 -17.16 9.17 10.70
C ASP A 457 -16.88 10.24 11.76
N MET A 458 -16.34 9.84 12.91
CA MET A 458 -16.08 10.70 14.07
C MET A 458 -14.59 10.93 14.29
N ASP A 459 -13.77 9.92 14.03
CA ASP A 459 -12.37 9.86 14.44
C ASP A 459 -11.40 10.35 13.35
N LEU A 460 -11.82 10.44 12.09
CA LEU A 460 -10.94 10.76 10.96
C LEU A 460 -11.32 12.06 10.26
N HIS A 461 -10.30 12.75 9.74
CA HIS A 461 -10.46 13.84 8.79
C HIS A 461 -11.32 13.39 7.59
N SER A 462 -12.20 14.26 7.09
CA SER A 462 -13.14 13.93 6.01
C SER A 462 -12.43 13.44 4.74
N GLY A 463 -11.27 14.02 4.42
CA GLY A 463 -10.42 13.54 3.32
C GLY A 463 -9.87 12.13 3.56
N LEU A 464 -9.40 11.81 4.77
CA LEU A 464 -8.94 10.46 5.10
C LEU A 464 -10.08 9.45 5.07
N ARG A 465 -11.26 9.81 5.58
CA ARG A 465 -12.46 9.00 5.49
C ARG A 465 -12.79 8.65 4.04
N GLN A 466 -12.92 9.66 3.17
CA GLN A 466 -13.25 9.48 1.76
C GLN A 466 -12.22 8.61 1.01
N PHE A 467 -10.94 8.76 1.37
CA PHE A 467 -9.87 7.94 0.82
C PHE A 467 -9.96 6.47 1.27
N LEU A 468 -10.22 6.22 2.55
CA LEU A 468 -10.10 4.89 3.15
C LEU A 468 -11.36 4.05 3.04
N GLU A 469 -12.55 4.64 3.15
CA GLU A 469 -13.84 3.94 3.17
C GLU A 469 -13.99 2.81 2.11
N PRO A 470 -13.56 2.97 0.84
CA PRO A 470 -13.63 1.90 -0.17
C PRO A 470 -12.81 0.65 0.14
N HIS A 471 -11.81 0.78 1.01
CA HIS A 471 -10.84 -0.25 1.39
C HIS A 471 -11.12 -0.86 2.78
N LEU A 472 -12.23 -0.47 3.41
CA LEU A 472 -12.60 -0.91 4.75
C LEU A 472 -13.82 -1.83 4.72
N ASP A 473 -13.88 -2.72 5.71
CA ASP A 473 -15.08 -3.47 6.06
C ASP A 473 -15.65 -2.98 7.38
N LYS A 474 -16.97 -3.09 7.51
CA LYS A 474 -17.72 -2.61 8.68
C LYS A 474 -18.07 -3.76 9.61
N LYS A 475 -17.80 -3.58 10.90
CA LYS A 475 -18.20 -4.48 11.98
C LYS A 475 -19.67 -4.29 12.33
N GLY A 476 -20.27 -5.29 12.99
CA GLY A 476 -21.66 -5.21 13.46
C GLY A 476 -21.92 -4.09 14.49
N ASN A 477 -20.88 -3.56 15.13
CA ASN A 477 -20.96 -2.43 16.07
C ASN A 477 -20.72 -1.05 15.41
N GLY A 478 -20.61 -1.00 14.07
CA GLY A 478 -20.45 0.26 13.33
C GLY A 478 -19.00 0.69 13.08
N ARG A 479 -18.01 0.07 13.72
CA ARG A 479 -16.57 0.38 13.52
C ARG A 479 -16.04 -0.26 12.24
N TYR A 480 -14.96 0.30 11.69
CA TYR A 480 -14.34 -0.14 10.45
C TYR A 480 -12.94 -0.72 10.66
N TYR A 481 -12.48 -1.56 9.75
CA TYR A 481 -11.12 -2.09 9.68
C TYR A 481 -10.70 -2.34 8.24
N PHE A 482 -9.39 -2.40 7.96
CA PHE A 482 -8.89 -2.73 6.63
C PHE A 482 -9.27 -4.15 6.24
N ARG A 483 -9.94 -4.27 5.08
CA ARG A 483 -10.32 -5.56 4.48
C ARG A 483 -9.09 -6.43 4.21
N ASP A 484 -8.03 -5.83 3.68
CA ASP A 484 -6.89 -6.56 3.13
C ASP A 484 -5.79 -6.84 4.18
N SER A 485 -5.40 -8.10 4.30
CA SER A 485 -4.42 -8.57 5.30
C SER A 485 -3.06 -7.90 5.21
N TYR A 486 -2.51 -7.80 4.00
CA TYR A 486 -1.21 -7.18 3.81
C TYR A 486 -1.26 -5.65 4.03
N GLN A 487 -2.40 -5.00 3.80
CA GLN A 487 -2.58 -3.56 4.09
C GLN A 487 -2.65 -3.30 5.60
N ARG A 488 -3.35 -4.16 6.36
CA ARG A 488 -3.26 -4.16 7.83
C ARG A 488 -1.82 -4.23 8.28
N GLN A 489 -1.05 -5.16 7.70
CA GLN A 489 0.35 -5.32 8.07
C GLN A 489 1.23 -4.13 7.66
N ILE A 490 1.02 -3.53 6.49
CA ILE A 490 1.70 -2.29 6.10
C ILE A 490 1.45 -1.23 7.17
N VAL A 491 0.19 -0.95 7.51
CA VAL A 491 -0.14 0.06 8.52
C VAL A 491 0.50 -0.24 9.88
N ARG A 492 0.45 -1.49 10.36
CA ARG A 492 1.15 -1.87 11.62
C ARG A 492 2.65 -1.61 11.57
N LEU A 493 3.29 -1.79 10.41
CA LEU A 493 4.72 -1.51 10.24
C LEU A 493 5.00 0.00 10.16
N LEU A 494 4.04 0.83 9.76
CA LEU A 494 4.23 2.28 9.68
C LEU A 494 4.18 2.98 11.04
N PHE A 495 3.60 2.35 12.06
CA PHE A 495 3.37 2.97 13.36
C PHE A 495 4.09 2.28 14.51
N ASN A 496 4.51 3.09 15.48
CA ASN A 496 4.78 2.64 16.83
C ASN A 496 3.45 2.49 17.60
N LYS A 497 3.48 1.78 18.74
CA LYS A 497 2.30 1.60 19.61
C LYS A 497 1.69 2.91 20.10
N ASP A 498 2.49 3.95 20.23
CA ASP A 498 2.07 5.28 20.66
C ASP A 498 1.47 6.11 19.52
N GLY A 499 1.32 5.56 18.31
CA GLY A 499 0.78 6.25 17.14
C GLY A 499 1.77 7.18 16.43
N THR A 500 3.05 7.18 16.81
CA THR A 500 4.10 7.87 16.05
C THR A 500 4.48 7.06 14.80
N LEU A 501 4.86 7.75 13.72
CA LEU A 501 5.31 7.10 12.49
C LEU A 501 6.74 6.57 12.67
N ARG A 502 6.98 5.35 12.20
CA ARG A 502 8.31 4.71 12.23
C ARG A 502 9.20 5.27 11.13
N GLU A 503 10.51 5.26 11.37
CA GLU A 503 11.52 5.69 10.40
C GLU A 503 12.42 4.54 9.92
N SER A 504 12.39 3.39 10.60
CA SER A 504 13.22 2.25 10.24
C SER A 504 12.61 0.91 10.67
N TRP A 505 13.10 -0.15 10.04
CA TRP A 505 12.72 -1.55 10.26
C TRP A 505 13.97 -2.43 10.23
N SER A 506 14.01 -3.45 11.07
CA SER A 506 15.04 -4.48 11.02
C SER A 506 14.69 -5.56 9.98
N SER A 507 15.58 -6.55 9.81
CA SER A 507 15.29 -7.72 8.98
C SER A 507 14.23 -8.64 9.59
N LEU A 508 14.03 -8.59 10.91
CA LEU A 508 13.08 -9.47 11.62
C LEU A 508 11.63 -9.14 11.29
N GLU A 509 11.28 -7.87 11.05
CA GLU A 509 9.94 -7.46 10.60
C GLU A 509 9.57 -8.01 9.23
N PHE A 510 10.55 -8.56 8.50
CA PHE A 510 10.38 -9.23 7.22
C PHE A 510 10.79 -10.70 7.27
N SER A 511 10.85 -11.30 8.48
CA SER A 511 11.19 -12.72 8.66
C SER A 511 10.19 -13.67 8.02
N ALA A 512 8.98 -13.19 7.70
CA ALA A 512 7.91 -13.90 7.02
C ALA A 512 7.20 -12.98 5.99
N THR A 513 6.32 -13.54 5.16
CA THR A 513 5.49 -12.77 4.24
C THR A 513 4.50 -11.86 5.00
N LEU A 514 4.04 -10.76 4.38
CA LEU A 514 3.09 -9.84 5.02
C LEU A 514 1.78 -10.53 5.46
N MET A 515 1.33 -11.53 4.70
CA MET A 515 0.14 -12.33 5.07
C MET A 515 0.40 -13.22 6.28
N GLN A 516 1.56 -13.89 6.34
CA GLN A 516 1.95 -14.67 7.52
C GLN A 516 2.09 -13.78 8.76
N LEU A 517 2.62 -12.56 8.60
CA LEU A 517 2.72 -11.61 9.71
C LEU A 517 1.35 -11.11 10.19
N ASP A 518 0.41 -10.79 9.29
CA ASP A 518 -0.97 -10.46 9.69
C ASP A 518 -1.66 -11.63 10.38
N MET A 519 -1.47 -12.85 9.86
CA MET A 519 -1.99 -14.06 10.46
C MET A 519 -1.39 -14.31 11.85
N SER A 520 -0.10 -14.06 12.04
CA SER A 520 0.56 -14.15 13.34
C SER A 520 -0.12 -13.24 14.38
N TRP A 521 -0.45 -12.01 13.99
CA TRP A 521 -1.18 -11.07 14.84
C TRP A 521 -2.57 -11.58 15.19
N ASN A 522 -3.33 -12.01 14.19
CA ASN A 522 -4.70 -12.46 14.41
C ASN A 522 -4.74 -13.76 15.23
N LEU A 523 -3.79 -14.67 15.03
CA LEU A 523 -3.67 -15.91 15.81
C LEU A 523 -3.26 -15.63 17.26
N LEU A 524 -2.35 -14.67 17.47
CA LEU A 524 -1.99 -14.18 18.80
C LEU A 524 -3.25 -13.67 19.51
N ARG A 525 -3.98 -12.73 18.90
CA ARG A 525 -5.24 -12.17 19.44
C ARG A 525 -6.30 -13.22 19.69
N LEU A 526 -6.45 -14.18 18.79
CA LEU A 526 -7.40 -15.27 18.94
C LEU A 526 -7.06 -16.13 20.16
N GLY A 527 -5.78 -16.43 20.38
CA GLY A 527 -5.33 -17.17 21.56
C GLY A 527 -5.51 -16.40 22.87
N GLU A 528 -5.27 -15.09 22.86
CA GLU A 528 -5.56 -14.20 23.99
C GLU A 528 -7.05 -14.22 24.36
N ALA A 529 -7.92 -13.99 23.37
CA ALA A 529 -9.38 -13.99 23.56
C ALA A 529 -9.92 -15.38 23.93
N ALA A 530 -9.46 -16.45 23.27
CA ALA A 530 -9.89 -17.81 23.56
C ALA A 530 -9.51 -18.23 24.98
N HIS A 531 -8.29 -17.90 25.43
CA HIS A 531 -7.84 -18.23 26.77
C HIS A 531 -8.64 -17.47 27.83
N HIS A 532 -8.83 -16.16 27.67
CA HIS A 532 -9.52 -15.32 28.65
C HIS A 532 -11.03 -15.56 28.68
N LEU A 533 -11.68 -15.90 27.56
CA LEU A 533 -13.13 -16.09 27.53
C LEU A 533 -13.55 -17.54 27.82
N LEU A 534 -12.78 -18.52 27.33
CA LEU A 534 -13.17 -19.94 27.33
C LEU A 534 -12.17 -20.86 28.05
N GLY A 535 -11.18 -20.29 28.75
CA GLY A 535 -10.17 -21.05 29.48
C GLY A 535 -10.72 -21.77 30.71
N PRO A 536 -9.89 -22.62 31.36
CA PRO A 536 -10.34 -23.48 32.47
C PRO A 536 -10.91 -22.74 33.69
N HIS A 537 -10.53 -21.47 33.89
CA HIS A 537 -10.94 -20.68 35.06
C HIS A 537 -12.09 -19.71 34.76
N THR A 538 -12.58 -19.65 33.51
CA THR A 538 -13.51 -18.59 33.08
C THR A 538 -14.96 -18.90 33.42
N SER A 539 -15.33 -20.18 33.59
CA SER A 539 -16.71 -20.54 33.97
C SER A 539 -17.10 -19.94 35.32
N ARG A 540 -16.19 -19.94 36.30
CA ARG A 540 -16.41 -19.32 37.62
C ARG A 540 -16.41 -17.78 37.57
N GLN A 541 -15.66 -17.19 36.64
CA GLN A 541 -15.60 -15.74 36.47
C GLN A 541 -16.96 -15.18 36.01
N TRP A 542 -17.57 -15.81 35.01
CA TRP A 542 -18.87 -15.38 34.47
C TRP A 542 -20.08 -15.86 35.28
N GLU A 543 -19.87 -16.69 36.30
CA GLU A 543 -20.90 -16.98 37.33
C GLU A 543 -21.14 -15.75 38.23
N HIS A 544 -20.12 -14.89 38.38
CA HIS A 544 -20.17 -13.71 39.24
C HIS A 544 -20.21 -12.38 38.46
N GLU A 545 -19.90 -12.40 37.16
CA GLU A 545 -19.90 -11.24 36.27
C GLU A 545 -20.78 -11.45 35.03
N GLN A 546 -21.34 -10.39 34.46
CA GLN A 546 -22.06 -10.52 33.19
C GLN A 546 -21.10 -10.89 32.04
N PRO A 547 -21.41 -11.93 31.25
CA PRO A 547 -20.58 -12.31 30.12
C PRO A 547 -20.47 -11.17 29.09
N PRO A 548 -19.29 -10.95 28.50
CA PRO A 548 -19.11 -9.90 27.51
C PRO A 548 -19.96 -10.14 26.26
N ALA A 549 -20.46 -9.06 25.67
CA ALA A 549 -21.25 -9.12 24.44
C ALA A 549 -20.46 -9.82 23.32
N GLY A 550 -21.12 -10.75 22.62
CA GLY A 550 -20.53 -11.50 21.51
C GLY A 550 -19.84 -12.80 21.88
N ILE A 551 -19.70 -13.13 23.18
CA ILE A 551 -19.04 -14.37 23.65
C ILE A 551 -19.65 -15.64 23.05
N ASP A 552 -20.99 -15.73 22.94
CA ASP A 552 -21.66 -16.91 22.37
C ASP A 552 -21.35 -17.08 20.88
N LYS A 553 -21.35 -15.98 20.12
CA LYS A 553 -20.99 -15.99 18.69
C LYS A 553 -19.52 -16.35 18.50
N PHE A 554 -18.65 -15.84 19.38
CA PHE A 554 -17.23 -16.17 19.39
C PHE A 554 -17.00 -17.66 19.69
N LYS A 555 -17.66 -18.19 20.73
CA LYS A 555 -17.64 -19.61 21.10
C LYS A 555 -18.15 -20.50 19.97
N ALA A 556 -19.25 -20.12 19.32
CA ALA A 556 -19.79 -20.88 18.17
C ALA A 556 -18.80 -20.91 16.99
N LYS A 557 -18.10 -19.81 16.70
CA LYS A 557 -17.08 -19.77 15.65
C LYS A 557 -15.86 -20.63 16.00
N LEU A 558 -15.38 -20.59 17.24
CA LEU A 558 -14.31 -21.49 17.69
C LEU A 558 -14.75 -22.96 17.71
N GLN A 559 -15.99 -23.25 18.08
CA GLN A 559 -16.54 -24.61 18.03
C GLN A 559 -16.53 -25.13 16.59
N ALA A 560 -16.92 -24.31 15.60
CA ALA A 560 -16.86 -24.71 14.19
C ALA A 560 -15.43 -25.03 13.71
N ILE A 561 -14.41 -24.30 14.20
CA ILE A 561 -13.01 -24.64 13.94
C ILE A 561 -12.66 -25.97 14.61
N ALA A 562 -13.04 -26.14 15.88
CA ALA A 562 -12.75 -27.34 16.66
C ALA A 562 -13.37 -28.60 16.04
N ASP A 563 -14.60 -28.54 15.56
CA ASP A 563 -15.32 -29.65 14.93
C ASP A 563 -14.68 -30.05 13.59
N LYS A 564 -14.25 -29.06 12.78
CA LYS A 564 -13.51 -29.32 11.55
C LYS A 564 -12.17 -29.98 11.85
N THR A 565 -11.43 -29.49 12.84
CA THR A 565 -10.18 -30.09 13.29
C THR A 565 -10.40 -31.51 13.81
N ALA A 566 -11.45 -31.75 14.60
CA ALA A 566 -11.81 -33.07 15.10
C ALA A 566 -12.01 -34.08 13.96
N THR A 567 -12.74 -33.66 12.93
CA THR A 567 -13.01 -34.48 11.73
C THR A 567 -11.70 -34.86 11.01
N LYS A 568 -10.76 -33.92 10.89
CA LYS A 568 -9.44 -34.16 10.28
C LYS A 568 -8.57 -35.09 11.12
N LEU A 569 -8.49 -34.84 12.43
CA LEU A 569 -7.73 -35.67 13.36
C LEU A 569 -8.21 -37.13 13.38
N ALA A 570 -9.53 -37.36 13.31
CA ALA A 570 -10.09 -38.70 13.24
C ALA A 570 -9.77 -39.41 11.91
N SER A 571 -9.74 -38.66 10.81
CA SER A 571 -9.44 -39.18 9.46
C SER A 571 -7.97 -39.59 9.32
N ASP A 572 -7.05 -38.79 9.87
CA ASP A 572 -5.60 -39.04 9.80
C ASP A 572 -5.16 -40.28 10.62
N GLN A 573 -5.99 -40.74 11.54
CA GLN A 573 -5.74 -41.93 12.36
C GLN A 573 -6.29 -43.22 11.71
N GLY A 574 -6.71 -43.20 10.44
CA GLY A 574 -7.17 -44.40 9.74
C GLY A 574 -8.42 -45.05 10.35
N GLY A 575 -9.25 -44.26 11.05
CA GLY A 575 -10.46 -44.75 11.69
C GLY A 575 -10.26 -45.54 12.98
N VAL A 576 -9.17 -45.33 13.73
CA VAL A 576 -9.02 -45.89 15.09
C VAL A 576 -10.15 -45.34 15.98
N VAL A 577 -11.18 -46.16 16.17
CA VAL A 577 -12.35 -45.87 17.00
C VAL A 577 -11.96 -45.99 18.47
N GLY A 578 -12.19 -44.93 19.26
CA GLY A 578 -12.11 -44.99 20.73
C GLY A 578 -11.10 -44.06 21.42
N LEU A 579 -10.33 -43.25 20.69
CA LEU A 579 -9.44 -42.26 21.31
C LEU A 579 -10.21 -41.04 21.78
N GLY A 580 -9.93 -40.58 23.00
CA GLY A 580 -10.51 -39.34 23.53
C GLY A 580 -9.95 -38.09 22.80
N PRO A 581 -10.65 -36.94 22.85
CA PRO A 581 -10.17 -35.70 22.23
C PRO A 581 -8.74 -35.35 22.61
N GLN A 582 -8.36 -35.48 23.89
CA GLN A 582 -6.99 -35.19 24.33
C GLN A 582 -5.94 -36.05 23.61
N GLU A 583 -6.17 -37.36 23.50
CA GLU A 583 -5.23 -38.30 22.89
C GLU A 583 -5.05 -38.04 21.39
N LEU A 584 -6.15 -37.68 20.69
CA LEU A 584 -6.10 -37.36 19.26
C LEU A 584 -5.20 -36.16 18.96
N TRP A 585 -5.25 -35.13 19.81
CA TRP A 585 -4.39 -33.95 19.68
C TRP A 585 -2.96 -34.21 20.15
N GLU A 586 -2.78 -34.91 21.27
CA GLU A 586 -1.43 -35.19 21.81
C GLU A 586 -0.61 -36.12 20.92
N ARG A 587 -1.23 -36.95 20.09
CA ARG A 587 -0.53 -37.75 19.06
C ARG A 587 0.02 -36.91 17.90
N GLN A 588 -0.43 -35.67 17.76
CA GLN A 588 0.02 -34.82 16.67
C GLN A 588 1.40 -34.25 16.95
N SER A 589 2.32 -34.46 16.01
CA SER A 589 3.69 -33.95 16.11
C SER A 589 3.74 -32.42 16.23
N TRP A 590 2.85 -31.71 15.52
CA TRP A 590 2.75 -30.26 15.58
C TRP A 590 2.25 -29.77 16.94
N PHE A 591 1.30 -30.48 17.57
CA PHE A 591 0.82 -30.13 18.91
C PHE A 591 1.94 -30.31 19.94
N GLN A 592 2.65 -31.45 19.86
CA GLN A 592 3.79 -31.72 20.73
C GLN A 592 4.92 -30.73 20.53
N LYS A 593 5.18 -30.27 19.30
CA LYS A 593 6.18 -29.24 19.01
C LYS A 593 5.86 -27.93 19.74
N VAL A 594 4.61 -27.45 19.67
CA VAL A 594 4.22 -26.21 20.35
C VAL A 594 4.23 -26.40 21.88
N LEU A 595 3.70 -27.51 22.40
CA LEU A 595 3.74 -27.83 23.83
C LEU A 595 5.17 -27.98 24.38
N SER A 596 6.08 -28.48 23.55
CA SER A 596 7.50 -28.67 23.89
C SER A 596 8.34 -27.39 23.74
N SER A 597 7.74 -26.28 23.30
CA SER A 597 8.41 -25.00 23.28
C SER A 597 8.77 -24.55 24.70
N LYS A 598 9.95 -23.93 24.84
CA LYS A 598 10.44 -23.36 26.11
C LYS A 598 9.47 -22.33 26.71
N TRP A 599 8.66 -21.69 25.88
CA TRP A 599 7.65 -20.71 26.30
C TRP A 599 6.40 -21.33 26.93
N ASN A 600 6.31 -22.67 26.91
CA ASN A 600 5.17 -23.42 27.42
C ASN A 600 5.53 -24.35 28.58
N ASP A 601 6.70 -24.20 29.22
CA ASP A 601 7.16 -25.11 30.28
C ASP A 601 6.19 -25.18 31.46
N ARG A 602 5.61 -24.04 31.88
CA ARG A 602 4.60 -23.99 32.95
C ARG A 602 3.31 -24.71 32.54
N ASP A 603 2.87 -24.53 31.29
CA ASP A 603 1.68 -25.19 30.76
C ASP A 603 1.90 -26.69 30.55
N ARG A 604 3.13 -27.11 30.19
CA ARG A 604 3.54 -28.51 30.11
C ARG A 604 3.54 -29.17 31.48
N ALA A 605 4.09 -28.51 32.51
CA ALA A 605 4.04 -29.01 33.88
C ALA A 605 2.60 -29.19 34.38
N LYS A 606 1.74 -28.19 34.15
CA LYS A 606 0.32 -28.22 34.54
C LYS A 606 -0.53 -29.15 33.66
N SER A 607 -0.10 -29.47 32.44
CA SER A 607 -0.86 -30.34 31.52
C SER A 607 -1.15 -31.73 32.09
N LYS A 608 -0.27 -32.22 32.97
CA LYS A 608 -0.41 -33.52 33.64
C LYS A 608 -1.49 -33.51 34.74
N VAL A 609 -1.82 -32.35 35.29
CA VAL A 609 -2.73 -32.15 36.43
C VAL A 609 -4.16 -31.87 35.97
N TYR A 610 -4.35 -31.17 34.85
CA TYR A 610 -5.68 -30.71 34.38
C TYR A 610 -6.28 -31.58 33.25
N LYS A 611 -6.19 -32.92 33.36
CA LYS A 611 -6.73 -33.83 32.33
C LYS A 611 -8.25 -33.73 32.16
N GLN A 612 -9.01 -33.57 33.25
CA GLN A 612 -10.48 -33.49 33.22
C GLN A 612 -11.03 -32.21 32.56
N ALA A 613 -10.25 -31.12 32.47
CA ALA A 613 -10.69 -29.88 31.83
C ALA A 613 -10.61 -29.91 30.29
N ARG A 614 -10.13 -31.02 29.69
CA ARG A 614 -9.80 -31.14 28.26
C ARG A 614 -10.60 -32.23 27.55
N CYS A 615 -11.83 -32.44 28.00
CA CYS A 615 -12.71 -33.51 27.52
C CYS A 615 -13.40 -33.22 26.17
N SER A 616 -13.16 -32.07 25.53
CA SER A 616 -13.76 -31.70 24.25
C SER A 616 -12.73 -31.15 23.26
N HIS A 617 -13.05 -31.24 21.96
CA HIS A 617 -12.20 -30.64 20.92
C HIS A 617 -12.12 -29.12 21.03
N LEU A 618 -13.16 -28.44 21.53
CA LEU A 618 -13.12 -27.00 21.79
C LEU A 618 -12.11 -26.68 22.91
N ALA A 619 -12.13 -27.43 24.01
CA ALA A 619 -11.17 -27.23 25.10
C ALA A 619 -9.72 -27.48 24.63
N MET A 620 -9.51 -28.50 23.79
CA MET A 620 -8.20 -28.77 23.18
C MET A 620 -7.76 -27.68 22.21
N LEU A 621 -8.68 -27.14 21.39
CA LEU A 621 -8.39 -26.01 20.50
C LEU A 621 -8.00 -24.76 21.32
N VAL A 622 -8.79 -24.40 22.35
CA VAL A 622 -8.48 -23.26 23.23
C VAL A 622 -7.11 -23.44 23.88
N PHE A 623 -6.79 -24.66 24.34
CA PHE A 623 -5.47 -24.95 24.90
C PHE A 623 -4.35 -24.80 23.86
N TYR A 624 -4.52 -25.34 22.65
CA TYR A 624 -3.55 -25.18 21.56
C TYR A 624 -3.34 -23.71 21.18
N LEU A 625 -4.43 -22.92 21.09
CA LEU A 625 -4.36 -21.49 20.78
C LEU A 625 -3.60 -20.72 21.86
N ARG A 626 -3.79 -21.06 23.14
CA ARG A 626 -3.02 -20.50 24.26
C ARG A 626 -1.52 -20.82 24.13
N LEU A 627 -1.18 -22.09 23.85
CA LEU A 627 0.21 -22.50 23.67
C LEU A 627 0.86 -21.78 22.48
N SER A 628 0.13 -21.64 21.38
CA SER A 628 0.58 -20.92 20.18
C SER A 628 0.78 -19.43 20.47
N ARG A 629 -0.17 -18.82 21.19
CA ARG A 629 -0.07 -17.44 21.67
C ARG A 629 1.19 -17.18 22.49
N ASN A 630 1.55 -18.08 23.40
CA ASN A 630 2.79 -17.94 24.18
C ASN A 630 4.03 -17.93 23.27
N VAL A 631 4.09 -18.81 22.25
CA VAL A 631 5.21 -18.82 21.30
C VAL A 631 5.25 -17.52 20.48
N LEU A 632 4.12 -17.08 19.93
CA LEU A 632 4.03 -15.90 19.09
C LEU A 632 4.29 -14.59 19.87
N ALA A 633 3.91 -14.52 21.15
CA ALA A 633 4.14 -13.35 21.98
C ALA A 633 5.63 -13.01 22.17
N HIS A 634 6.51 -14.00 22.06
CA HIS A 634 7.97 -13.86 22.14
C HIS A 634 8.66 -13.78 20.77
N ALA A 635 7.90 -13.85 19.69
CA ALA A 635 8.39 -13.74 18.33
C ALA A 635 7.80 -12.49 17.67
N LYS A 636 7.64 -11.39 18.44
CA LYS A 636 7.10 -10.12 17.95
C LYS A 636 8.22 -9.29 17.32
N PRO A 637 8.47 -9.36 16.00
CA PRO A 637 9.55 -8.61 15.38
C PRO A 637 9.33 -7.08 15.46
N TRP A 638 8.12 -6.63 15.77
CA TRP A 638 7.75 -5.20 15.83
C TRP A 638 7.88 -4.58 17.22
N ASP A 639 8.08 -5.35 18.29
CA ASP A 639 8.23 -4.84 19.66
C ASP A 639 9.70 -4.71 20.10
N GLN A 640 10.67 -5.15 19.29
CA GLN A 640 12.13 -5.13 19.55
C GLN A 640 12.59 -5.80 20.87
N GLU A 641 11.68 -6.31 21.71
CA GLU A 641 11.98 -6.93 23.01
C GLU A 641 12.73 -8.27 22.87
N SER A 642 12.68 -8.90 21.70
CA SER A 642 13.29 -10.21 21.44
C SER A 642 13.74 -10.34 19.99
N ASP A 643 15.03 -10.60 19.78
CA ASP A 643 15.68 -10.84 18.48
C ASP A 643 15.33 -12.21 17.87
N ILE A 644 14.04 -12.56 17.87
CA ILE A 644 13.54 -13.90 17.50
C ILE A 644 12.62 -13.77 16.28
N PRO A 645 12.93 -14.47 15.16
CA PRO A 645 12.07 -14.47 13.99
C PRO A 645 10.73 -15.17 14.29
N VAL A 646 9.70 -14.79 13.51
CA VAL A 646 8.37 -15.39 13.62
C VAL A 646 8.42 -16.88 13.28
N ASP A 647 7.83 -17.73 14.13
CA ASP A 647 7.70 -19.17 13.86
C ASP A 647 6.56 -19.44 12.88
N VAL A 648 6.93 -19.52 11.58
CA VAL A 648 5.99 -19.77 10.47
C VAL A 648 5.27 -21.12 10.63
N ASP A 649 5.88 -22.12 11.27
CA ASP A 649 5.21 -23.41 11.45
C ASP A 649 4.00 -23.28 12.37
N VAL A 650 4.09 -22.47 13.44
CA VAL A 650 2.95 -22.21 14.34
C VAL A 650 1.80 -21.56 13.59
N ILE A 651 2.10 -20.66 12.67
CA ILE A 651 1.13 -19.90 11.86
C ILE A 651 0.42 -20.81 10.86
N GLU A 652 1.17 -21.66 10.17
CA GLU A 652 0.64 -22.47 9.07
C GLU A 652 0.03 -23.80 9.50
N THR A 653 0.31 -24.28 10.72
CA THR A 653 -0.11 -25.60 11.19
C THR A 653 -1.62 -25.82 11.09
N LEU A 654 -2.45 -24.94 11.69
CA LEU A 654 -3.90 -25.11 11.67
C LEU A 654 -4.51 -25.01 10.26
N PRO A 655 -4.18 -24.00 9.42
CA PRO A 655 -4.63 -23.98 8.03
C PRO A 655 -4.28 -25.26 7.29
N ARG A 656 -3.04 -25.76 7.46
CA ARG A 656 -2.55 -26.99 6.83
C ARG A 656 -3.34 -28.22 7.25
N VAL A 657 -3.61 -28.39 8.55
CA VAL A 657 -4.44 -29.49 9.08
C VAL A 657 -5.85 -29.44 8.51
N LEU A 658 -6.40 -28.23 8.36
CA LEU A 658 -7.74 -28.03 7.82
C LEU A 658 -7.80 -28.16 6.29
N GLY A 659 -6.66 -28.20 5.61
CA GLY A 659 -6.58 -28.17 4.14
C GLY A 659 -7.08 -26.84 3.56
N GLN A 660 -6.91 -25.75 4.31
CA GLN A 660 -7.30 -24.40 3.91
C GLN A 660 -6.08 -23.58 3.52
N SER A 661 -6.26 -22.65 2.59
CA SER A 661 -5.24 -21.64 2.34
C SER A 661 -5.06 -20.74 3.56
N LEU A 662 -3.87 -20.13 3.69
CA LEU A 662 -3.60 -19.19 4.78
C LEU A 662 -4.59 -18.01 4.77
N PHE A 663 -4.97 -17.54 3.58
CA PHE A 663 -5.95 -16.47 3.41
C PHE A 663 -7.33 -16.87 3.95
N GLU A 664 -7.88 -18.01 3.53
CA GLU A 664 -9.20 -18.47 3.96
C GLU A 664 -9.27 -18.67 5.48
N PHE A 665 -8.23 -19.26 6.08
CA PHE A 665 -8.21 -19.47 7.52
C PHE A 665 -8.05 -18.16 8.29
N ASN A 666 -7.24 -17.21 7.78
CA ASN A 666 -7.13 -15.88 8.39
C ASN A 666 -8.48 -15.14 8.39
N GLU A 667 -9.24 -15.22 7.30
CA GLU A 667 -10.60 -14.65 7.24
C GLU A 667 -11.51 -15.28 8.30
N VAL A 668 -11.43 -16.59 8.55
CA VAL A 668 -12.17 -17.25 9.63
C VAL A 668 -11.79 -16.71 11.02
N ILE A 669 -10.49 -16.44 11.26
CA ILE A 669 -10.04 -15.83 12.53
C ILE A 669 -10.55 -14.40 12.67
N VAL A 670 -10.40 -13.58 11.64
CA VAL A 670 -10.91 -12.20 11.62
C VAL A 670 -12.42 -12.19 11.89
N ASP A 671 -13.13 -13.13 11.29
CA ASP A 671 -14.56 -13.34 11.50
C ASP A 671 -14.93 -13.69 12.94
N ALA A 672 -14.08 -14.44 13.63
CA ALA A 672 -14.24 -14.74 15.05
C ALA A 672 -13.95 -13.50 15.90
N LEU A 673 -12.83 -12.83 15.67
CA LEU A 673 -12.41 -11.67 16.46
C LEU A 673 -13.36 -10.47 16.33
N ARG A 674 -13.92 -10.23 15.13
CA ARG A 674 -14.76 -9.04 14.88
C ARG A 674 -16.10 -9.04 15.63
N VAL A 675 -16.52 -10.18 16.18
CA VAL A 675 -17.77 -10.25 16.99
C VAL A 675 -17.58 -9.73 18.41
N LEU A 676 -16.33 -9.60 18.86
CA LEU A 676 -15.98 -9.08 20.18
C LEU A 676 -15.99 -7.55 20.18
N SER A 677 -16.40 -6.97 21.31
CA SER A 677 -16.38 -5.52 21.49
C SER A 677 -14.98 -5.01 21.79
N ARG A 678 -14.69 -3.74 21.44
CA ARG A 678 -13.41 -3.08 21.76
C ARG A 678 -13.12 -3.14 23.26
N ARG A 679 -14.12 -2.87 24.11
CA ARG A 679 -14.01 -2.92 25.57
C ARG A 679 -13.62 -4.30 26.09
N THR A 680 -14.16 -5.36 25.47
CA THR A 680 -13.78 -6.74 25.80
C THR A 680 -12.30 -6.99 25.50
N MET A 681 -11.83 -6.57 24.33
CA MET A 681 -10.43 -6.74 23.93
C MET A 681 -9.47 -5.89 24.77
N GLU A 682 -9.85 -4.68 25.16
CA GLU A 682 -9.07 -3.83 26.08
C GLU A 682 -8.95 -4.48 27.47
N GLY A 683 -10.03 -5.06 27.99
CA GLY A 683 -10.01 -5.82 29.25
C GLY A 683 -9.07 -7.03 29.19
N ILE A 684 -9.16 -7.82 28.10
CA ILE A 684 -8.25 -8.95 27.84
C ILE A 684 -6.78 -8.48 27.84
N ASN A 685 -6.48 -7.40 27.12
CA ASN A 685 -5.12 -6.87 27.01
C ASN A 685 -4.57 -6.42 28.36
N ALA A 686 -5.37 -5.72 29.18
CA ALA A 686 -4.94 -5.25 30.48
C ALA A 686 -4.58 -6.40 31.42
N GLU A 687 -5.42 -7.44 31.47
CA GLU A 687 -5.17 -8.60 32.33
C GLU A 687 -3.94 -9.40 31.86
N ILE A 688 -3.82 -9.60 30.55
CA ILE A 688 -2.68 -10.33 29.97
C ILE A 688 -1.36 -9.58 30.20
N HIS A 689 -1.36 -8.25 30.06
CA HIS A 689 -0.18 -7.44 30.40
C HIS A 689 0.18 -7.56 31.88
N ALA A 690 -0.79 -7.62 32.79
CA ALA A 690 -0.54 -7.85 34.21
C ALA A 690 0.04 -9.25 34.50
N GLN A 691 -0.45 -10.28 33.81
CA GLN A 691 0.05 -11.65 33.94
C GLN A 691 1.49 -11.81 33.41
N LEU A 692 1.85 -11.07 32.36
CA LEU A 692 3.20 -11.08 31.79
C LEU A 692 4.20 -10.23 32.57
N SER A 693 3.76 -9.10 33.14
CA SER A 693 4.62 -8.22 33.96
C SER A 693 4.84 -8.74 35.38
N GLY A 694 3.94 -9.59 35.90
CA GLY A 694 4.04 -10.25 37.21
C GLY A 694 5.12 -11.33 37.36
N SER A 695 6.06 -11.46 36.41
CA SER A 695 7.20 -12.40 36.52
C SER A 695 8.28 -11.96 37.53
N GLY A 696 8.09 -10.84 38.23
CA GLY A 696 8.95 -10.35 39.30
C GLY A 696 8.24 -10.34 40.65
N GLY A 697 8.11 -11.50 41.30
CA GLY A 697 7.92 -11.63 42.75
C GLY A 697 6.56 -11.18 43.32
N SER A 698 5.61 -12.11 43.39
CA SER A 698 4.70 -12.21 44.54
C SER A 698 4.01 -13.58 44.51
N SER A 699 4.17 -14.32 45.61
CA SER A 699 3.57 -15.63 45.86
C SER A 699 2.05 -15.53 45.85
N ILE A 700 1.39 -16.37 45.05
CA ILE A 700 0.04 -16.83 45.36
C ILE A 700 0.20 -18.28 45.83
N GLU A 701 0.59 -18.42 47.09
CA GLU A 701 0.15 -19.52 47.94
C GLU A 701 -1.22 -19.10 48.46
N ASP A 702 -2.28 -19.62 47.86
CA ASP A 702 -3.44 -20.14 48.57
C ASP A 702 -4.46 -20.68 47.57
N LEU A 703 -5.31 -21.59 48.04
CA LEU A 703 -6.22 -22.48 47.31
C LEU A 703 -5.62 -23.85 46.96
N THR A 704 -5.07 -24.50 47.99
CA THR A 704 -5.20 -25.96 48.15
C THR A 704 -6.60 -26.30 48.68
N ASP A 705 -7.24 -27.25 48.00
CA ASP A 705 -8.09 -28.34 48.50
C ASP A 705 -9.17 -28.06 49.55
N ASP A 706 -10.44 -28.23 49.14
CA ASP A 706 -11.49 -28.73 50.03
C ASP A 706 -12.49 -29.59 49.23
N GLU A 707 -12.11 -30.86 49.01
CA GLU A 707 -13.06 -31.97 48.89
C GLU A 707 -12.78 -32.94 50.04
N GLY A 708 -13.65 -32.94 51.05
CA GLY A 708 -13.54 -33.80 52.23
C GLY A 708 -14.92 -34.11 52.81
N SER A 709 -15.47 -35.24 52.37
CA SER A 709 -16.52 -36.07 52.98
C SER A 709 -17.19 -35.59 54.26
N SER A 710 -18.51 -35.38 54.19
CA SER A 710 -19.40 -35.36 55.35
C SER A 710 -19.78 -36.80 55.71
N ASP A 711 -19.28 -37.28 56.85
CA ASP A 711 -19.82 -38.43 57.55
C ASP A 711 -19.70 -38.21 59.07
N GLY A 712 -20.83 -38.34 59.78
CA GLY A 712 -20.87 -38.83 61.16
C GLY A 712 -20.48 -37.95 62.37
N SER A 713 -21.52 -37.36 62.98
CA SER A 713 -21.83 -37.45 64.43
C SER A 713 -21.10 -36.61 65.51
N HIS A 714 -21.96 -36.04 66.39
CA HIS A 714 -21.77 -35.60 67.80
C HIS A 714 -20.79 -34.42 68.03
N GLY A 715 -21.08 -33.38 68.82
CA GLY A 715 -22.06 -33.10 69.86
C GLY A 715 -21.42 -32.10 70.85
N ALA A 716 -22.24 -31.29 71.54
CA ALA A 716 -21.91 -30.28 72.58
C ALA A 716 -21.34 -28.93 72.08
N GLN A 717 -22.11 -27.83 72.15
CA GLN A 717 -22.30 -26.94 73.32
C GLN A 717 -21.00 -26.31 73.85
N HIS A 718 -20.77 -25.02 73.56
CA HIS A 718 -20.89 -23.96 74.58
C HIS A 718 -20.72 -22.55 73.98
N ASP A 719 -21.54 -21.64 74.50
CA ASP A 719 -21.54 -20.18 74.33
C ASP A 719 -20.20 -19.51 74.65
N GLY A 720 -19.99 -18.30 74.09
CA GLY A 720 -19.18 -17.30 74.79
C GLY A 720 -18.56 -16.19 73.94
N SER A 721 -19.37 -15.17 73.66
CA SER A 721 -19.00 -13.75 73.40
C SER A 721 -18.40 -13.35 72.06
#